data_AF-A0A944D836-F1
#
_entry.id   AF-A0A944D836-F1
#
_cell.length_a   1.000
_cell.length_b   1.000
_cell.length_c   1.000
_cell.angle_alpha   90.00
_cell.angle_beta   90.00
_cell.angle_gamma   90.00
#
_symmetry.space_group_name_H-M   'P 1'
#
loop_
_entity.id
_entity.type
_entity.pdbx_description
1 polymer ?
#
loop_
_entity_poly.entity_id
_entity_poly.type
_entity_poly.pdbx_seq_one_letter_code
_entity_poly.pdbx_strand_id
1 'polypeptide(L)'
;MKMPTHPIQILRCMRGSLVSLACLSLLAVSVNVQAQVVTESPEVVYSGSDAQPLLDKATQLGTAVAIYEYVHNTIEHSPYHGSRSGSVNTFLGQRGSDVDIATALIAMLRSQNIPARYAVGTVRIPAAQLTNWLGIPQLDTAVEVLKSQGIQGVTLAADRSTVDLEHAWAEAFVPFDQYRGIDTVSPAIDCSQAASASRCTWVALDASFKQKTYNNLNLDPYDAVSFDYTAYYNAIKNDDAARRDKNPLTILEDQIGEWLRTNHSGMTLEDVEDAGTIMELREGLLPASLPYQVVGGIRRYDTVATHDATVPGTEPEKWGKTLQVRVSFIVPTSGGGNIELSSSAPPTLLAELATKRLTLTTEFVGASNTPNMVIRLGGVEVARPISGVGTIGGYIPYIGDPFTMTVSMDGAPGVSGGADRNITATYSGIIGGYYLLATGGESSNWSQVHRAADQLLAANAQYKIVFNPGEAACQADGVNCTPYVDANDNGWDASDTVLLEDKPALDALTGGLLYVGATQYYAKMLEQFDRADRVMKTRTPVIGFLGVVSSVYEAEYIDGTAFSILPGGLLIDMKGITTGGSYRTNESAVTYSNRQFEFLAHIGSSLEHEIWQEITGYDAVSTVRGIQMALANGASLLNPKKIASSDTLPGLYPSFGFSTTAPPGFNYTPLTVYSTAPSTWTHSTSGSAFDTFLSTVDTGTGATQKLLATYSYSPSTGLYAWSECADYWEGQLQAFYNANGNISISPIDLCNQTFSGPVLTVISQFQSYWNNTIIPSQIGQTYFDYFDRNKGFTTTGRVYRTTPAANDAHDTLTVVSIRNDLNLRDIAQSWIEYLIPSKLTTGATYRFSVMIRKRYDAASNDLVSMSMEIANRSLSAGGGYVGLPGAAAAADNTKQGN
;
A
#
# COMPACT_ATOMS: atom_id res chain seq x y z
N MET A 1 -12.02 -54.56 -34.34
CA MET A 1 -11.31 -55.05 -35.55
C MET A 1 -9.81 -54.80 -35.31
N LYS A 2 -8.95 -55.81 -35.47
CA LYS A 2 -7.46 -55.77 -35.39
C LYS A 2 -6.77 -54.94 -34.27
N MET A 3 -6.21 -55.65 -33.29
CA MET A 3 -4.80 -55.47 -32.83
C MET A 3 -3.83 -55.91 -33.98
N PRO A 4 -2.47 -55.73 -33.92
CA PRO A 4 -1.57 -55.47 -32.77
C PRO A 4 -0.52 -54.33 -33.01
N THR A 5 0.46 -54.03 -32.14
CA THR A 5 1.77 -54.72 -32.02
C THR A 5 2.66 -54.21 -30.87
N HIS A 6 3.47 -55.11 -30.30
CA HIS A 6 4.73 -54.85 -29.56
C HIS A 6 5.85 -55.71 -30.20
N PRO A 7 7.13 -55.28 -30.15
CA PRO A 7 8.15 -55.97 -29.31
C PRO A 7 9.02 -54.97 -28.51
N ILE A 8 9.48 -55.22 -27.26
CA ILE A 8 10.43 -56.22 -26.71
C ILE A 8 11.92 -55.97 -27.06
N GLN A 9 12.72 -55.47 -26.11
CA GLN A 9 13.92 -56.07 -25.47
C GLN A 9 14.50 -55.08 -24.40
N ILE A 10 14.87 -55.42 -23.14
CA ILE A 10 15.78 -56.45 -22.55
C ILE A 10 17.26 -55.98 -22.59
N LEU A 11 18.07 -55.92 -21.51
CA LEU A 11 18.06 -56.43 -20.11
C LEU A 11 18.86 -55.41 -19.19
N ARG A 12 19.43 -55.57 -17.97
CA ARG A 12 19.75 -56.68 -17.04
C ARG A 12 20.17 -56.24 -15.59
N CYS A 13 19.37 -56.58 -14.56
CA CYS A 13 19.76 -56.70 -13.11
C CYS A 13 20.21 -55.38 -12.38
N MET A 14 20.23 -55.20 -11.04
CA MET A 14 19.93 -56.00 -9.82
C MET A 14 19.78 -55.02 -8.58
N ARG A 15 19.50 -55.33 -7.29
CA ARG A 15 19.26 -56.56 -6.48
C ARG A 15 18.58 -56.30 -5.09
N GLY A 16 17.26 -56.52 -4.93
CA GLY A 16 16.61 -56.81 -3.63
C GLY A 16 16.50 -55.66 -2.60
N SER A 17 15.67 -55.74 -1.54
CA SER A 17 14.66 -56.75 -1.15
C SER A 17 13.70 -56.21 -0.08
N LEU A 18 12.40 -56.56 -0.18
CA LEU A 18 11.45 -57.08 0.86
C LEU A 18 11.46 -56.47 2.30
N VAL A 19 10.34 -56.31 3.04
CA VAL A 19 9.01 -56.97 3.05
C VAL A 19 7.91 -55.93 3.38
N SER A 20 6.65 -56.20 3.03
CA SER A 20 5.45 -55.55 3.61
C SER A 20 4.52 -56.59 4.21
N LEU A 21 4.02 -56.37 5.45
CA LEU A 21 2.64 -56.67 5.89
C LEU A 21 2.36 -56.07 7.29
N ALA A 22 1.10 -56.06 7.74
CA ALA A 22 0.63 -55.30 8.90
C ALA A 22 -0.26 -56.10 9.87
N CYS A 23 -0.45 -55.55 11.07
CA CYS A 23 -1.39 -55.99 12.14
C CYS A 23 -1.09 -57.35 12.80
N LEU A 24 -1.38 -57.58 14.09
CA LEU A 24 -2.41 -56.95 14.95
C LEU A 24 -2.00 -56.87 16.44
N SER A 25 -2.55 -55.88 17.15
CA SER A 25 -2.83 -55.85 18.60
C SER A 25 -1.80 -56.36 19.63
N LEU A 26 -1.27 -55.44 20.43
CA LEU A 26 -0.97 -55.69 21.84
C LEU A 26 -1.39 -54.44 22.64
N LEU A 27 -2.33 -54.59 23.59
CA LEU A 27 -2.79 -53.47 24.41
C LEU A 27 -1.74 -53.16 25.49
N ALA A 28 -1.13 -51.99 25.38
CA ALA A 28 -0.48 -51.30 26.49
C ALA A 28 -0.97 -49.86 26.50
N VAL A 29 -1.93 -49.55 27.37
CA VAL A 29 -2.29 -48.16 27.69
C VAL A 29 -1.15 -47.54 28.50
N SER A 30 -0.94 -46.23 28.34
CA SER A 30 0.08 -45.38 28.96
C SER A 30 1.47 -45.34 28.32
N VAL A 31 1.69 -44.30 27.50
CA VAL A 31 2.83 -43.39 27.66
C VAL A 31 2.25 -41.98 27.63
N ASN A 32 2.68 -41.10 28.54
CA ASN A 32 2.23 -39.71 28.55
C ASN A 32 2.83 -38.93 27.37
N VAL A 33 2.06 -38.05 26.72
CA VAL A 33 2.65 -36.92 25.99
C VAL A 33 3.24 -36.00 27.06
N GLN A 34 4.55 -36.09 27.27
CA GLN A 34 5.24 -35.33 28.31
C GLN A 34 5.32 -33.85 27.92
N ALA A 35 5.16 -32.98 28.92
CA ALA A 35 5.25 -31.55 28.74
C ALA A 35 6.73 -31.10 28.65
N GLN A 36 7.33 -31.29 27.48
CA GLN A 36 8.66 -30.74 27.20
C GLN A 36 8.54 -29.23 26.95
N VAL A 37 9.55 -28.46 27.37
CA VAL A 37 9.69 -27.06 26.92
C VAL A 37 10.06 -27.09 25.43
N VAL A 38 9.11 -26.66 24.60
CA VAL A 38 9.30 -26.52 23.15
C VAL A 38 10.18 -25.30 22.90
N THR A 39 11.09 -25.41 21.94
CA THR A 39 12.02 -24.35 21.54
C THR A 39 11.27 -23.13 20.96
N GLU A 40 12.04 -22.08 20.66
CA GLU A 40 11.53 -20.92 19.94
C GLU A 40 10.94 -21.29 18.57
N SER A 41 10.02 -20.45 18.12
CA SER A 41 9.40 -20.45 16.78
C SER A 41 9.32 -19.00 16.28
N PRO A 42 8.99 -18.74 15.01
CA PRO A 42 9.01 -17.38 14.46
C PRO A 42 8.15 -16.36 15.24
N GLU A 43 7.10 -16.83 15.90
CA GLU A 43 6.27 -16.02 16.79
C GLU A 43 6.67 -16.11 18.28
N VAL A 44 7.14 -17.27 18.77
CA VAL A 44 7.56 -17.48 20.17
C VAL A 44 9.08 -17.30 20.29
N VAL A 45 9.51 -16.06 20.55
CA VAL A 45 10.92 -15.69 20.79
C VAL A 45 11.09 -15.18 22.23
N TYR A 46 12.11 -15.67 22.93
CA TYR A 46 12.46 -15.32 24.31
C TYR A 46 13.98 -15.26 24.54
N SER A 47 14.78 -15.24 23.46
CA SER A 47 16.23 -15.08 23.46
C SER A 47 16.71 -14.03 22.45
N GLY A 48 17.98 -13.62 22.55
CA GLY A 48 18.55 -12.53 21.75
C GLY A 48 18.28 -11.14 22.34
N SER A 49 18.86 -10.11 21.71
CA SER A 49 18.79 -8.70 22.16
C SER A 49 17.37 -8.20 22.36
N ASP A 50 16.53 -8.42 21.36
CA ASP A 50 15.21 -7.80 21.26
C ASP A 50 14.23 -8.40 22.28
N ALA A 51 14.46 -9.66 22.68
CA ALA A 51 13.68 -10.35 23.71
C ALA A 51 14.25 -10.18 25.13
N GLN A 52 15.41 -9.55 25.31
CA GLN A 52 16.04 -9.39 26.62
C GLN A 52 15.11 -8.73 27.67
N PRO A 53 14.31 -7.68 27.36
CA PRO A 53 13.40 -7.10 28.35
C PRO A 53 12.25 -8.05 28.75
N LEU A 54 11.82 -8.95 27.86
CA LEU A 54 10.83 -9.99 28.14
C LEU A 54 11.41 -11.04 29.09
N LEU A 55 12.64 -11.49 28.81
CA LEU A 55 13.39 -12.44 29.65
C LEU A 55 13.66 -11.86 31.05
N ASP A 56 14.20 -10.64 31.12
CA ASP A 56 14.46 -9.94 32.38
C ASP A 56 13.19 -9.77 33.22
N LYS A 57 12.07 -9.43 32.58
CA LYS A 57 10.79 -9.27 33.27
C LYS A 57 10.22 -10.60 33.74
N ALA A 58 10.29 -11.65 32.94
CA ALA A 58 9.89 -12.99 33.36
C ALA A 58 10.72 -13.49 34.55
N THR A 59 12.04 -13.24 34.54
CA THR A 59 12.95 -13.57 35.65
C THR A 59 12.72 -12.70 36.90
N GLN A 60 12.36 -11.42 36.75
CA GLN A 60 11.95 -10.57 37.87
C GLN A 60 10.66 -11.08 38.56
N LEU A 61 9.70 -11.59 37.77
CA LEU A 61 8.41 -12.07 38.27
C LEU A 61 8.50 -13.49 38.85
N GLY A 62 9.39 -14.33 38.33
CA GLY A 62 9.88 -15.57 38.94
C GLY A 62 8.87 -16.71 39.15
N THR A 63 7.58 -16.49 38.89
CA THR A 63 6.49 -17.44 39.13
C THR A 63 5.44 -17.39 38.03
N ALA A 64 4.75 -18.51 37.78
CA ALA A 64 3.68 -18.57 36.78
C ALA A 64 2.54 -17.57 37.06
N VAL A 65 2.22 -17.35 38.34
CA VAL A 65 1.22 -16.36 38.80
C VAL A 65 1.62 -14.95 38.43
N ALA A 66 2.80 -14.50 38.88
CA ALA A 66 3.20 -13.10 38.67
C ALA A 66 3.42 -12.78 37.19
N ILE A 67 3.84 -13.77 36.38
CA ILE A 67 3.89 -13.66 34.91
C ILE A 67 2.48 -13.51 34.32
N TYR A 68 1.53 -14.36 34.73
CA TYR A 68 0.15 -14.30 34.25
C TYR A 68 -0.57 -12.99 34.61
N GLU A 69 -0.51 -12.59 35.89
CA GLU A 69 -1.10 -11.33 36.38
C GLU A 69 -0.47 -10.12 35.68
N TYR A 70 0.85 -10.10 35.47
CA TYR A 70 1.51 -9.04 34.72
C TYR A 70 1.01 -8.93 33.28
N VAL A 71 0.94 -10.04 32.53
CA VAL A 71 0.46 -10.02 31.13
C VAL A 71 -1.01 -9.59 31.07
N HIS A 72 -1.87 -10.13 31.93
CA HIS A 72 -3.30 -9.75 31.98
C HIS A 72 -3.49 -8.26 32.29
N ASN A 73 -2.74 -7.71 33.26
CA ASN A 73 -2.93 -6.34 33.73
C ASN A 73 -2.26 -5.27 32.85
N THR A 74 -1.30 -5.64 31.98
CA THR A 74 -0.47 -4.65 31.27
C THR A 74 -0.52 -4.72 29.74
N ILE A 75 -1.06 -5.77 29.14
CA ILE A 75 -1.13 -5.90 27.66
C ILE A 75 -2.58 -5.78 27.19
N GLU A 76 -2.87 -4.78 26.37
CA GLU A 76 -4.22 -4.51 25.83
C GLU A 76 -4.59 -5.48 24.69
N HIS A 77 -5.89 -5.80 24.60
CA HIS A 77 -6.41 -6.67 23.56
C HIS A 77 -6.92 -5.88 22.35
N SER A 78 -6.41 -6.20 21.16
CA SER A 78 -6.90 -5.72 19.87
C SER A 78 -7.53 -6.89 19.10
N PRO A 79 -8.81 -6.81 18.66
CA PRO A 79 -9.58 -7.96 18.20
C PRO A 79 -9.31 -8.33 16.73
N TYR A 80 -8.05 -8.59 16.35
CA TYR A 80 -7.67 -9.07 15.02
C TYR A 80 -7.35 -10.58 15.01
N HIS A 81 -7.62 -11.26 13.89
CA HIS A 81 -7.41 -12.70 13.78
C HIS A 81 -5.94 -13.11 13.57
N GLY A 82 -5.44 -13.99 14.44
CA GLY A 82 -4.18 -14.70 14.27
C GLY A 82 -2.96 -13.97 14.81
N SER A 83 -1.76 -14.49 14.50
CA SER A 83 -0.49 -13.88 14.93
C SER A 83 0.06 -12.94 13.87
N ARG A 84 0.35 -11.70 14.32
CA ARG A 84 0.89 -10.61 13.52
C ARG A 84 1.98 -9.82 14.25
N SER A 85 2.01 -9.90 15.57
CA SER A 85 2.91 -9.16 16.44
C SER A 85 4.02 -10.06 17.00
N GLY A 86 3.70 -11.30 17.35
CA GLY A 86 4.64 -12.21 18.02
C GLY A 86 4.97 -11.77 19.46
N SER A 87 5.75 -12.57 20.17
CA SER A 87 6.02 -12.40 21.61
C SER A 87 6.67 -11.05 21.94
N VAL A 88 7.78 -10.72 21.27
CA VAL A 88 8.61 -9.54 21.55
C VAL A 88 7.84 -8.25 21.36
N ASN A 89 7.17 -8.08 20.21
CA ASN A 89 6.47 -6.85 19.90
C ASN A 89 5.18 -6.69 20.73
N THR A 90 4.51 -7.79 21.08
CA THR A 90 3.33 -7.76 21.97
C THR A 90 3.71 -7.37 23.40
N PHE A 91 4.81 -7.93 23.91
CA PHE A 91 5.33 -7.59 25.24
C PHE A 91 5.79 -6.13 25.31
N LEU A 92 6.59 -5.67 24.35
CA LEU A 92 7.16 -4.31 24.34
C LEU A 92 6.15 -3.23 23.93
N GLY A 93 5.23 -3.55 23.03
CA GLY A 93 4.17 -2.66 22.56
C GLY A 93 2.90 -2.67 23.42
N GLN A 94 2.83 -3.57 24.42
CA GLN A 94 1.71 -3.73 25.35
C GLN A 94 0.34 -3.87 24.66
N ARG A 95 0.30 -4.49 23.47
CA ARG A 95 -0.91 -4.72 22.68
C ARG A 95 -0.80 -5.98 21.81
N GLY A 96 -1.86 -6.76 21.67
CA GLY A 96 -1.94 -7.88 20.72
C GLY A 96 -3.34 -8.50 20.56
N SER A 97 -3.46 -9.45 19.63
CA SER A 97 -4.60 -10.37 19.54
C SER A 97 -4.57 -11.39 20.69
N ASP A 98 -5.62 -12.19 20.81
CA ASP A 98 -5.64 -13.34 21.72
C ASP A 98 -4.49 -14.34 21.46
N VAL A 99 -4.24 -14.66 20.18
CA VAL A 99 -3.09 -15.47 19.75
C VAL A 99 -1.78 -14.80 20.15
N ASP A 100 -1.55 -13.53 19.81
CA ASP A 100 -0.29 -12.84 20.09
C ASP A 100 -0.05 -12.59 21.60
N ILE A 101 -1.10 -12.37 22.40
CA ILE A 101 -1.02 -12.28 23.87
C ILE A 101 -0.69 -13.66 24.47
N ALA A 102 -1.30 -14.73 23.96
CA ALA A 102 -0.92 -16.09 24.33
C ALA A 102 0.55 -16.37 23.93
N THR A 103 1.00 -15.92 22.75
CA THR A 103 2.39 -16.02 22.29
C THR A 103 3.36 -15.34 23.27
N ALA A 104 3.07 -14.12 23.74
CA ALA A 104 3.88 -13.41 24.72
C ALA A 104 3.92 -14.14 26.08
N LEU A 105 2.77 -14.61 26.58
CA LEU A 105 2.67 -15.37 27.82
C LEU A 105 3.44 -16.70 27.74
N ILE A 106 3.31 -17.43 26.63
CA ILE A 106 4.03 -18.68 26.36
C ILE A 106 5.54 -18.43 26.30
N ALA A 107 5.99 -17.35 25.66
CA ALA A 107 7.40 -16.96 25.61
C ALA A 107 7.96 -16.68 27.01
N MET A 108 7.27 -15.86 27.83
CA MET A 108 7.69 -15.57 29.20
C MET A 108 7.77 -16.85 30.05
N LEU A 109 6.78 -17.74 29.98
CA LEU A 109 6.75 -19.00 30.72
C LEU A 109 7.87 -19.96 30.27
N ARG A 110 8.04 -20.17 28.95
CA ARG A 110 9.11 -21.03 28.41
C ARG A 110 10.51 -20.52 28.76
N SER A 111 10.70 -19.19 28.83
CA SER A 111 11.97 -18.58 29.28
C SER A 111 12.37 -18.97 30.71
N GLN A 112 11.38 -19.25 31.58
CA GLN A 112 11.59 -19.73 32.95
C GLN A 112 11.50 -21.27 33.06
N ASN A 113 11.71 -21.99 31.94
CA ASN A 113 11.61 -23.46 31.84
C ASN A 113 10.22 -24.04 32.21
N ILE A 114 9.15 -23.23 32.19
CA ILE A 114 7.78 -23.70 32.41
C ILE A 114 7.20 -24.17 31.06
N PRO A 115 6.79 -25.44 30.89
CA PRO A 115 6.18 -25.88 29.65
C PRO A 115 4.83 -25.16 29.42
N ALA A 116 4.72 -24.44 28.30
CA ALA A 116 3.53 -23.68 27.93
C ALA A 116 3.22 -23.85 26.43
N ARG A 117 1.93 -23.84 26.07
CA ARG A 117 1.43 -24.08 24.70
C ARG A 117 0.12 -23.32 24.44
N TYR A 118 -0.30 -23.26 23.19
CA TYR A 118 -1.60 -22.69 22.81
C TYR A 118 -2.73 -23.70 23.05
N ALA A 119 -3.90 -23.18 23.41
CA ALA A 119 -5.17 -23.87 23.36
C ALA A 119 -6.22 -22.97 22.69
N VAL A 120 -7.15 -23.57 21.94
CA VAL A 120 -8.20 -22.87 21.20
C VAL A 120 -9.52 -23.63 21.28
N GLY A 121 -10.64 -22.90 21.25
CA GLY A 121 -11.98 -23.46 21.19
C GLY A 121 -13.04 -22.38 21.01
N THR A 122 -14.31 -22.80 20.94
CA THR A 122 -15.44 -21.85 20.90
C THR A 122 -15.78 -21.41 22.31
N VAL A 123 -15.69 -20.12 22.58
CA VAL A 123 -16.02 -19.51 23.87
C VAL A 123 -17.38 -18.84 23.81
N ARG A 124 -18.16 -18.96 24.88
CA ARG A 124 -19.45 -18.29 25.04
C ARG A 124 -19.35 -17.18 26.08
N ILE A 125 -19.53 -15.94 25.61
CA ILE A 125 -19.35 -14.71 26.40
C ILE A 125 -20.73 -14.01 26.57
N PRO A 126 -21.15 -13.69 27.80
CA PRO A 126 -22.32 -12.83 28.05
C PRO A 126 -22.21 -11.48 27.34
N ALA A 127 -23.31 -11.01 26.74
CA ALA A 127 -23.33 -9.79 25.93
C ALA A 127 -22.79 -8.54 26.67
N ALA A 128 -23.09 -8.41 27.96
CA ALA A 128 -22.58 -7.33 28.81
C ALA A 128 -21.07 -7.40 29.06
N GLN A 129 -20.49 -8.61 29.10
CA GLN A 129 -19.04 -8.78 29.26
C GLN A 129 -18.30 -8.54 27.95
N LEU A 130 -18.89 -8.91 26.80
CA LEU A 130 -18.31 -8.67 25.48
C LEU A 130 -18.25 -7.17 25.14
N THR A 131 -19.37 -6.46 25.34
CA THR A 131 -19.45 -5.01 25.13
C THR A 131 -18.50 -4.24 26.04
N ASN A 132 -18.36 -4.68 27.31
CA ASN A 132 -17.36 -4.14 28.24
C ASN A 132 -15.91 -4.43 27.81
N TRP A 133 -15.58 -5.66 27.39
CA TRP A 133 -14.22 -6.04 26.99
C TRP A 133 -13.74 -5.28 25.75
N LEU A 134 -14.63 -5.05 24.77
CA LEU A 134 -14.33 -4.35 23.52
C LEU A 134 -14.46 -2.82 23.62
N GLY A 135 -14.98 -2.27 24.72
CA GLY A 135 -15.26 -0.83 24.86
C GLY A 135 -16.34 -0.30 23.90
N ILE A 136 -17.24 -1.17 23.45
CA ILE A 136 -18.32 -0.82 22.51
C ILE A 136 -19.65 -1.07 23.23
N PRO A 137 -20.37 -0.03 23.68
CA PRO A 137 -21.63 -0.18 24.41
C PRO A 137 -22.73 -0.93 23.65
N GLN A 138 -22.70 -0.90 22.31
CA GLN A 138 -23.77 -1.40 21.45
C GLN A 138 -23.42 -2.78 20.86
N LEU A 139 -24.18 -3.80 21.26
CA LEU A 139 -23.89 -5.21 21.00
C LEU A 139 -23.77 -5.57 19.51
N ASP A 140 -24.62 -5.01 18.64
CA ASP A 140 -24.57 -5.33 17.22
C ASP A 140 -23.32 -4.73 16.54
N THR A 141 -22.91 -3.52 16.93
CA THR A 141 -21.63 -2.92 16.48
C THR A 141 -20.44 -3.73 17.01
N ALA A 142 -20.49 -4.21 18.26
CA ALA A 142 -19.46 -5.07 18.82
C ALA A 142 -19.32 -6.40 18.04
N VAL A 143 -20.45 -7.01 17.66
CA VAL A 143 -20.50 -8.22 16.81
C VAL A 143 -19.98 -7.95 15.40
N GLU A 144 -20.29 -6.79 14.81
CA GLU A 144 -19.79 -6.43 13.47
C GLU A 144 -18.28 -6.16 13.48
N VAL A 145 -17.75 -5.48 14.50
CA VAL A 145 -16.31 -5.24 14.65
C VAL A 145 -15.52 -6.56 14.64
N LEU A 146 -15.96 -7.57 15.40
CA LEU A 146 -15.34 -8.90 15.42
C LEU A 146 -15.36 -9.59 14.04
N LYS A 147 -16.52 -9.55 13.35
CA LYS A 147 -16.66 -10.13 12.01
C LYS A 147 -15.80 -9.43 10.98
N SER A 148 -15.74 -8.11 11.02
CA SER A 148 -14.97 -7.28 10.09
C SER A 148 -13.46 -7.56 10.15
N GLN A 149 -12.97 -8.01 11.32
CA GLN A 149 -11.60 -8.44 11.60
C GLN A 149 -11.32 -9.93 11.33
N GLY A 150 -12.32 -10.69 10.88
CA GLY A 150 -12.16 -12.09 10.54
C GLY A 150 -12.17 -13.05 11.73
N ILE A 151 -12.66 -12.62 12.90
CA ILE A 151 -12.81 -13.50 14.07
C ILE A 151 -13.84 -14.60 13.75
N GLN A 152 -13.46 -15.85 13.99
CA GLN A 152 -14.22 -17.01 13.54
C GLN A 152 -15.38 -17.36 14.49
N GLY A 153 -16.40 -18.02 13.94
CA GLY A 153 -17.55 -18.53 14.71
C GLY A 153 -18.52 -17.50 15.30
N VAL A 154 -18.29 -16.18 15.12
CA VAL A 154 -19.02 -15.08 15.79
C VAL A 154 -20.54 -15.17 15.58
N THR A 155 -21.23 -15.71 16.59
CA THR A 155 -22.65 -16.08 16.57
C THR A 155 -23.37 -15.46 17.77
N LEU A 156 -24.27 -14.51 17.51
CA LEU A 156 -25.14 -13.92 18.52
C LEU A 156 -26.31 -14.86 18.84
N ALA A 157 -26.58 -15.11 20.12
CA ALA A 157 -27.71 -15.91 20.57
C ALA A 157 -29.07 -15.29 20.16
N ALA A 158 -30.08 -16.12 19.93
CA ALA A 158 -31.41 -15.66 19.49
C ALA A 158 -32.16 -14.79 20.52
N ASP A 159 -31.82 -14.94 21.81
CA ASP A 159 -32.28 -14.08 22.91
C ASP A 159 -31.34 -12.90 23.20
N ARG A 160 -30.26 -12.78 22.43
CA ARG A 160 -29.17 -11.79 22.55
C ARG A 160 -28.43 -11.80 23.89
N SER A 161 -28.53 -12.87 24.67
CA SER A 161 -27.90 -12.98 26.00
C SER A 161 -26.40 -13.25 25.94
N THR A 162 -25.92 -14.01 24.95
CA THR A 162 -24.51 -14.37 24.75
C THR A 162 -24.09 -14.26 23.28
N VAL A 163 -22.78 -14.17 23.07
CA VAL A 163 -22.13 -14.36 21.77
C VAL A 163 -21.15 -15.53 21.91
N ASP A 164 -21.19 -16.43 20.94
CA ASP A 164 -20.19 -17.48 20.76
C ASP A 164 -19.16 -17.03 19.72
N LEU A 165 -17.87 -17.27 19.95
CA LEU A 165 -16.78 -17.02 18.98
C LEU A 165 -15.63 -18.00 19.20
N GLU A 166 -14.74 -18.12 18.23
CA GLU A 166 -13.44 -18.79 18.40
C GLU A 166 -12.46 -17.88 19.16
N HIS A 167 -11.66 -18.46 20.05
CA HIS A 167 -10.72 -17.73 20.89
C HIS A 167 -9.55 -18.61 21.33
N ALA A 168 -8.35 -18.03 21.39
CA ALA A 168 -7.10 -18.68 21.79
C ALA A 168 -6.61 -18.22 23.18
N TRP A 169 -5.97 -19.11 23.92
CA TRP A 169 -5.34 -18.82 25.22
C TRP A 169 -4.11 -19.71 25.45
N ALA A 170 -3.35 -19.45 26.53
CA ALA A 170 -2.21 -20.29 26.90
C ALA A 170 -2.63 -21.41 27.87
N GLU A 171 -2.07 -22.61 27.72
CA GLU A 171 -2.01 -23.60 28.81
C GLU A 171 -0.58 -23.68 29.36
N ALA A 172 -0.44 -23.65 30.68
CA ALA A 172 0.83 -23.84 31.39
C ALA A 172 0.83 -25.14 32.20
N PHE A 173 1.91 -25.92 32.16
CA PHE A 173 2.05 -27.18 32.89
C PHE A 173 2.76 -26.94 34.23
N VAL A 174 2.00 -26.95 35.32
CA VAL A 174 2.44 -26.44 36.63
C VAL A 174 1.96 -27.32 37.80
N PRO A 175 2.63 -27.27 38.97
CA PRO A 175 2.13 -27.84 40.21
C PRO A 175 0.98 -26.98 40.74
N PHE A 176 -0.24 -27.27 40.29
CA PHE A 176 -1.42 -26.45 40.60
C PHE A 176 -1.85 -26.52 42.08
N ASP A 177 -1.37 -27.50 42.85
CA ASP A 177 -1.48 -27.50 44.32
C ASP A 177 -0.70 -26.33 44.94
N GLN A 178 0.56 -26.12 44.52
CA GLN A 178 1.41 -25.01 44.98
C GLN A 178 0.80 -23.65 44.62
N TYR A 179 0.27 -23.50 43.40
CA TYR A 179 -0.31 -22.24 42.90
C TYR A 179 -1.76 -21.95 43.35
N ARG A 180 -2.26 -22.67 44.37
CA ARG A 180 -3.60 -22.49 44.96
C ARG A 180 -3.56 -22.21 46.48
N GLY A 181 -2.48 -21.59 46.95
CA GLY A 181 -2.31 -21.13 48.33
C GLY A 181 -1.81 -22.20 49.31
N ILE A 182 -1.32 -23.35 48.80
CA ILE A 182 -0.76 -24.44 49.61
C ILE A 182 0.76 -24.28 49.67
N ASP A 183 1.21 -23.27 50.42
CA ASP A 183 2.60 -22.81 50.54
C ASP A 183 3.53 -23.77 51.33
N THR A 184 3.20 -25.06 51.36
CA THR A 184 3.77 -26.06 52.29
C THR A 184 4.52 -27.19 51.59
N VAL A 185 4.81 -27.06 50.29
CA VAL A 185 5.41 -28.12 49.47
C VAL A 185 6.82 -27.73 49.03
N SER A 186 7.81 -28.07 49.85
CA SER A 186 9.23 -27.97 49.51
C SER A 186 9.80 -29.37 49.23
N PRO A 187 10.67 -29.57 48.22
CA PRO A 187 11.16 -28.58 47.25
C PRO A 187 10.11 -28.19 46.20
N ALA A 188 10.38 -27.09 45.49
CA ALA A 188 9.61 -26.68 44.31
C ALA A 188 9.63 -27.77 43.21
N ILE A 189 8.56 -27.86 42.44
CA ILE A 189 8.36 -28.93 41.46
C ILE A 189 8.64 -28.40 40.05
N ASP A 190 9.79 -28.77 39.49
CA ASP A 190 10.09 -28.51 38.07
C ASP A 190 9.28 -29.46 37.19
N CYS A 191 8.21 -28.94 36.59
CA CYS A 191 7.31 -29.68 35.70
C CYS A 191 7.86 -29.90 34.28
N SER A 192 9.02 -29.34 33.91
CA SER A 192 9.71 -29.75 32.67
C SER A 192 10.36 -31.14 32.80
N GLN A 193 10.58 -31.62 34.04
CA GLN A 193 11.15 -32.94 34.28
C GLN A 193 10.11 -34.05 34.16
N ALA A 194 10.45 -35.07 33.36
CA ALA A 194 9.70 -36.31 33.19
C ALA A 194 9.28 -36.99 34.52
N ALA A 195 10.11 -36.87 35.57
CA ALA A 195 9.86 -37.45 36.88
C ALA A 195 8.84 -36.68 37.74
N SER A 196 8.64 -35.39 37.47
CA SER A 196 7.72 -34.52 38.21
C SER A 196 6.29 -34.55 37.68
N ALA A 197 6.11 -34.91 36.41
CA ALA A 197 4.89 -34.69 35.63
C ALA A 197 3.58 -35.26 36.25
N SER A 198 3.67 -36.28 37.12
CA SER A 198 2.51 -36.82 37.85
C SER A 198 1.97 -35.90 38.96
N ARG A 199 2.71 -34.84 39.30
CA ARG A 199 2.32 -33.78 40.26
C ARG A 199 1.90 -32.48 39.58
N CYS A 200 1.87 -32.47 38.25
CA CYS A 200 1.67 -31.30 37.41
C CYS A 200 0.36 -31.43 36.63
N THR A 201 -0.29 -30.31 36.34
CA THR A 201 -1.45 -30.27 35.44
C THR A 201 -1.33 -29.09 34.49
N TRP A 202 -1.98 -29.21 33.33
CA TRP A 202 -2.21 -28.07 32.46
C TRP A 202 -3.28 -27.17 33.10
N VAL A 203 -2.97 -25.88 33.21
CA VAL A 203 -3.85 -24.82 33.71
C VAL A 203 -4.10 -23.85 32.56
N ALA A 204 -5.37 -23.51 32.31
CA ALA A 204 -5.75 -22.57 31.27
C ALA A 204 -5.60 -21.13 31.76
N LEU A 205 -4.80 -20.35 31.05
CA LEU A 205 -4.42 -18.97 31.33
C LEU A 205 -4.75 -18.11 30.11
N ASP A 206 -5.91 -17.45 30.13
CA ASP A 206 -6.20 -16.38 29.19
C ASP A 206 -5.89 -15.02 29.84
N ALA A 207 -5.04 -14.25 29.19
CA ALA A 207 -4.64 -12.90 29.59
C ALA A 207 -5.14 -11.83 28.60
N SER A 208 -5.90 -12.22 27.57
CA SER A 208 -6.47 -11.35 26.55
C SER A 208 -7.89 -10.90 26.91
N PHE A 209 -8.74 -11.79 27.42
CA PHE A 209 -10.00 -11.40 28.04
C PHE A 209 -9.75 -10.61 29.31
N LYS A 210 -10.38 -9.43 29.41
CA LYS A 210 -10.38 -8.58 30.60
C LYS A 210 -11.67 -7.77 30.67
N GLN A 211 -11.99 -7.28 31.85
CA GLN A 211 -13.08 -6.33 32.05
C GLN A 211 -12.48 -4.97 32.42
N LYS A 212 -13.16 -3.89 32.03
CA LYS A 212 -12.74 -2.52 32.29
C LYS A 212 -13.80 -1.73 33.06
N THR A 213 -13.33 -0.75 33.82
CA THR A 213 -14.16 0.30 34.40
C THR A 213 -14.17 1.51 33.48
N TYR A 214 -15.35 2.08 33.24
CA TYR A 214 -15.62 3.20 32.34
C TYR A 214 -16.26 4.36 33.11
N ASN A 215 -16.08 5.60 32.67
CA ASN A 215 -16.60 6.78 33.33
C ASN A 215 -18.14 6.92 33.19
N ASN A 216 -18.72 6.34 32.13
CA ASN A 216 -20.16 6.35 31.83
C ASN A 216 -20.78 7.76 31.71
N LEU A 217 -19.99 8.80 31.44
CA LEU A 217 -20.44 10.18 31.26
C LEU A 217 -21.21 10.39 29.95
N ASN A 218 -21.03 9.49 28.97
CA ASN A 218 -21.70 9.49 27.67
C ASN A 218 -21.61 10.84 26.93
N LEU A 219 -20.43 11.45 26.96
CA LEU A 219 -20.10 12.61 26.15
C LEU A 219 -19.89 12.17 24.69
N ASP A 220 -20.63 12.75 23.75
CA ASP A 220 -20.51 12.50 22.32
C ASP A 220 -20.49 13.84 21.56
N PRO A 221 -19.35 14.27 21.01
CA PRO A 221 -19.24 15.50 20.23
C PRO A 221 -19.67 15.32 18.76
N TYR A 222 -20.03 14.11 18.31
CA TYR A 222 -20.14 13.78 16.89
C TYR A 222 -21.09 14.67 16.09
N ASP A 223 -22.29 14.95 16.60
CA ASP A 223 -23.25 15.86 15.95
C ASP A 223 -23.02 17.35 16.29
N ALA A 224 -22.19 17.66 17.29
CA ALA A 224 -21.99 19.01 17.81
C ALA A 224 -20.74 19.72 17.27
N VAL A 225 -19.70 18.96 16.92
CA VAL A 225 -18.44 19.42 16.34
C VAL A 225 -18.38 18.99 14.87
N SER A 226 -17.83 19.80 13.98
CA SER A 226 -17.57 19.42 12.58
C SER A 226 -16.19 19.90 12.09
N PHE A 227 -15.50 19.06 11.31
CA PHE A 227 -14.20 19.39 10.75
C PHE A 227 -14.37 20.21 9.46
N ASP A 228 -13.79 21.41 9.42
CA ASP A 228 -13.87 22.29 8.26
C ASP A 228 -12.73 22.03 7.28
N TYR A 229 -12.99 21.12 6.32
CA TYR A 229 -12.08 20.85 5.20
C TYR A 229 -11.81 22.08 4.33
N THR A 230 -12.75 23.04 4.23
CA THR A 230 -12.56 24.24 3.40
C THR A 230 -11.54 25.18 4.04
N ALA A 231 -11.64 25.40 5.36
CA ALA A 231 -10.62 26.11 6.12
C ALA A 231 -9.28 25.34 6.12
N TYR A 232 -9.30 24.02 6.32
CA TYR A 232 -8.09 23.19 6.33
C TYR A 232 -7.31 23.24 5.01
N TYR A 233 -7.96 23.10 3.85
CA TYR A 233 -7.28 23.21 2.56
C TYR A 233 -6.83 24.65 2.24
N ASN A 234 -7.54 25.69 2.69
CA ASN A 234 -7.12 27.08 2.50
C ASN A 234 -6.19 27.58 3.63
N ALA A 235 -5.71 26.72 4.54
CA ALA A 235 -5.01 27.15 5.74
C ALA A 235 -3.72 27.92 5.45
N ILE A 236 -2.86 27.43 4.55
CA ILE A 236 -1.64 28.15 4.12
C ILE A 236 -2.02 29.47 3.40
N LYS A 237 -3.01 29.41 2.50
CA LYS A 237 -3.49 30.55 1.70
C LYS A 237 -4.04 31.71 2.55
N ASN A 238 -4.68 31.37 3.67
CA ASN A 238 -5.32 32.31 4.58
C ASN A 238 -4.45 32.69 5.79
N ASP A 239 -3.21 32.17 5.86
CA ASP A 239 -2.31 32.29 7.02
C ASP A 239 -2.91 31.77 8.35
N ASP A 240 -3.75 30.73 8.28
CA ASP A 240 -4.49 30.20 9.44
C ASP A 240 -3.60 29.36 10.36
N ALA A 241 -2.94 30.04 11.30
CA ALA A 241 -2.11 29.43 12.35
C ALA A 241 -2.86 28.41 13.25
N ALA A 242 -4.19 28.34 13.23
CA ALA A 242 -4.93 27.30 13.94
C ALA A 242 -4.98 25.96 13.18
N ARG A 243 -4.63 25.94 11.88
CA ARG A 243 -4.73 24.76 11.00
C ARG A 243 -3.51 24.46 10.14
N ARG A 244 -2.80 25.48 9.65
CA ARG A 244 -1.76 25.34 8.62
C ARG A 244 -0.52 24.56 9.09
N ASP A 245 -0.31 24.53 10.41
CA ASP A 245 0.84 23.91 11.09
C ASP A 245 0.39 22.81 12.07
N LYS A 246 -0.78 22.17 11.83
CA LYS A 246 -1.36 21.14 12.71
C LYS A 246 -1.90 19.93 11.95
N ASN A 247 -1.67 18.75 12.53
CA ASN A 247 -2.33 17.50 12.15
C ASN A 247 -3.87 17.60 12.32
N PRO A 248 -4.68 16.97 11.44
CA PRO A 248 -6.15 16.97 11.55
C PRO A 248 -6.71 16.55 12.92
N LEU A 249 -6.06 15.60 13.62
CA LEU A 249 -6.49 15.20 14.98
C LEU A 249 -6.38 16.35 15.98
N THR A 250 -5.26 17.06 16.01
CA THR A 250 -5.05 18.18 16.93
C THR A 250 -6.05 19.31 16.68
N ILE A 251 -6.41 19.55 15.42
CA ILE A 251 -7.45 20.51 15.05
C ILE A 251 -8.82 20.06 15.58
N LEU A 252 -9.15 18.77 15.46
CA LEU A 252 -10.41 18.21 15.98
C LEU A 252 -10.44 18.25 17.52
N GLU A 253 -9.35 17.91 18.20
CA GLU A 253 -9.24 17.96 19.66
C GLU A 253 -9.38 19.39 20.21
N ASP A 254 -8.80 20.40 19.53
CA ASP A 254 -9.05 21.82 19.85
C ASP A 254 -10.55 22.17 19.75
N GLN A 255 -11.24 21.71 18.70
CA GLN A 255 -12.67 21.95 18.50
C GLN A 255 -13.54 21.25 19.54
N ILE A 256 -13.22 20.00 19.90
CA ILE A 256 -13.90 19.27 20.99
C ILE A 256 -13.63 19.96 22.33
N GLY A 257 -12.40 20.42 22.58
CA GLY A 257 -12.04 21.20 23.76
C GLY A 257 -12.80 22.53 23.87
N GLU A 258 -13.12 23.18 22.75
CA GLU A 258 -14.00 24.35 22.72
C GLU A 258 -15.46 24.02 23.03
N TRP A 259 -15.98 22.96 22.42
CA TRP A 259 -17.32 22.45 22.71
C TRP A 259 -17.49 22.05 24.19
N LEU A 260 -16.49 21.38 24.78
CA LEU A 260 -16.44 21.03 26.20
C LEU A 260 -16.43 22.28 27.09
N ARG A 261 -15.52 23.24 26.84
CA ARG A 261 -15.46 24.51 27.58
C ARG A 261 -16.79 25.27 27.57
N THR A 262 -17.56 25.13 26.49
CA THR A 262 -18.83 25.84 26.27
C THR A 262 -20.04 25.12 26.89
N ASN A 263 -20.09 23.78 26.80
CA ASN A 263 -21.30 23.00 27.13
C ASN A 263 -21.14 22.05 28.33
N HIS A 264 -19.91 21.63 28.64
CA HIS A 264 -19.58 20.58 29.61
C HIS A 264 -18.45 21.03 30.55
N SER A 265 -18.66 22.17 31.22
CA SER A 265 -17.67 22.80 32.09
C SER A 265 -17.10 21.84 33.15
N GLY A 266 -15.78 21.68 33.15
CA GLY A 266 -15.04 20.77 34.03
C GLY A 266 -14.66 19.43 33.41
N MET A 267 -15.21 19.07 32.26
CA MET A 267 -14.87 17.84 31.53
C MET A 267 -13.67 18.04 30.59
N THR A 268 -12.94 16.97 30.33
CA THR A 268 -11.70 16.92 29.52
C THR A 268 -11.86 16.06 28.26
N LEU A 269 -10.85 16.05 27.37
CA LEU A 269 -10.82 15.12 26.24
C LEU A 269 -10.77 13.66 26.69
N GLU A 270 -10.18 13.36 27.85
CA GLU A 270 -10.10 12.01 28.42
C GLU A 270 -11.47 11.53 28.92
N ASP A 271 -12.28 12.46 29.45
CA ASP A 271 -13.68 12.20 29.82
C ASP A 271 -14.55 11.90 28.59
N VAL A 272 -14.23 12.52 27.44
CA VAL A 272 -14.86 12.19 26.15
C VAL A 272 -14.31 10.89 25.59
N GLU A 273 -13.02 10.59 25.71
CA GLU A 273 -12.43 9.37 25.18
C GLU A 273 -13.02 8.12 25.86
N ASP A 274 -13.00 8.10 27.20
CA ASP A 274 -13.40 6.97 28.05
C ASP A 274 -12.79 5.63 27.61
N ALA A 275 -11.46 5.59 27.44
CA ALA A 275 -10.73 4.39 27.00
C ALA A 275 -10.84 3.18 27.96
N GLY A 276 -11.29 3.43 29.20
CA GLY A 276 -11.51 2.45 30.25
C GLY A 276 -10.24 1.98 30.96
N THR A 277 -10.32 1.71 32.26
CA THR A 277 -9.22 1.16 33.06
C THR A 277 -9.44 -0.33 33.32
N ILE A 278 -8.44 -1.16 32.99
CA ILE A 278 -8.45 -2.61 33.23
C ILE A 278 -8.71 -2.91 34.72
N MET A 279 -9.62 -3.83 34.99
CA MET A 279 -9.81 -4.41 36.32
C MET A 279 -8.66 -5.37 36.61
N GLU A 280 -7.63 -4.89 37.30
CA GLU A 280 -6.42 -5.66 37.61
C GLU A 280 -6.70 -6.94 38.41
N LEU A 281 -6.09 -8.05 37.98
CA LEU A 281 -6.00 -9.30 38.72
C LEU A 281 -4.80 -9.23 39.69
N ARG A 282 -5.06 -9.41 40.99
CA ARG A 282 -4.03 -9.40 42.06
C ARG A 282 -4.35 -10.43 43.14
N GLU A 283 -4.74 -11.63 42.72
CA GLU A 283 -5.17 -12.73 43.59
C GLU A 283 -3.97 -13.49 44.19
N GLY A 284 -2.80 -13.44 43.55
CA GLY A 284 -1.63 -14.22 43.94
C GLY A 284 -1.77 -15.72 43.67
N LEU A 285 -2.77 -16.13 42.88
CA LEU A 285 -3.15 -17.51 42.60
C LEU A 285 -3.43 -17.70 41.10
N LEU A 286 -3.22 -18.91 40.58
CA LEU A 286 -3.65 -19.22 39.21
C LEU A 286 -5.18 -19.47 39.15
N PRO A 287 -5.86 -19.05 38.07
CA PRO A 287 -7.30 -19.22 37.92
C PRO A 287 -7.72 -20.69 37.94
N ALA A 288 -8.87 -20.97 38.54
CA ALA A 288 -9.44 -22.33 38.60
C ALA A 288 -10.21 -22.73 37.34
N SER A 289 -10.61 -21.74 36.54
CA SER A 289 -11.28 -21.88 35.24
C SER A 289 -11.10 -20.58 34.46
N LEU A 290 -11.34 -20.62 33.15
CA LEU A 290 -11.47 -19.42 32.33
C LEU A 290 -12.70 -18.57 32.77
N PRO A 291 -12.73 -17.25 32.49
CA PRO A 291 -13.79 -16.35 32.93
C PRO A 291 -15.11 -16.49 32.15
N TYR A 292 -15.11 -17.26 31.06
CA TYR A 292 -16.23 -17.51 30.14
C TYR A 292 -16.46 -19.02 29.95
N GLN A 293 -17.54 -19.41 29.25
CA GLN A 293 -17.84 -20.83 29.05
C GLN A 293 -17.07 -21.46 27.87
N VAL A 294 -16.35 -22.53 28.19
CA VAL A 294 -15.91 -23.66 27.32
C VAL A 294 -17.03 -24.28 26.46
N VAL A 295 -17.20 -23.98 25.17
CA VAL A 295 -18.14 -24.70 24.28
C VAL A 295 -17.39 -25.64 23.33
N GLY A 296 -17.77 -26.93 23.32
CA GLY A 296 -17.17 -27.94 22.46
C GLY A 296 -15.85 -28.51 23.00
N GLY A 297 -14.94 -28.89 22.10
CA GLY A 297 -13.65 -29.50 22.41
C GLY A 297 -12.48 -28.53 22.25
N ILE A 298 -11.57 -28.52 23.24
CA ILE A 298 -10.36 -27.69 23.24
C ILE A 298 -9.27 -28.36 22.38
N ARG A 299 -8.82 -27.64 21.35
CA ARG A 299 -7.72 -28.02 20.44
C ARG A 299 -6.43 -27.35 20.92
N ARG A 300 -5.25 -27.91 20.62
CA ARG A 300 -3.98 -27.58 21.32
C ARG A 300 -2.77 -27.68 20.40
N TYR A 301 -1.89 -26.69 20.47
CA TYR A 301 -0.77 -26.52 19.55
C TYR A 301 0.46 -25.94 20.25
N ASP A 302 1.65 -26.36 19.84
CA ASP A 302 2.90 -25.89 20.44
C ASP A 302 3.50 -24.68 19.72
N THR A 303 3.08 -24.44 18.47
CA THR A 303 3.46 -23.30 17.60
C THR A 303 2.31 -22.95 16.64
N VAL A 304 2.29 -21.74 16.10
CA VAL A 304 1.40 -21.34 14.99
C VAL A 304 1.56 -22.26 13.78
N ALA A 305 2.78 -22.69 13.47
CA ALA A 305 3.03 -23.64 12.37
C ALA A 305 2.34 -25.01 12.58
N THR A 306 2.25 -25.50 13.83
CA THR A 306 1.51 -26.74 14.13
C THR A 306 -0.01 -26.57 14.08
N HIS A 307 -0.52 -25.37 14.30
CA HIS A 307 -1.94 -25.03 14.10
C HIS A 307 -2.27 -25.02 12.59
N ASP A 308 -1.54 -24.21 11.82
CA ASP A 308 -1.79 -23.98 10.40
C ASP A 308 -1.58 -25.22 9.52
N ALA A 309 -0.78 -26.19 9.98
CA ALA A 309 -0.63 -27.50 9.37
C ALA A 309 -1.93 -28.36 9.41
N THR A 310 -2.95 -27.94 10.18
CA THR A 310 -4.25 -28.60 10.27
C THR A 310 -5.38 -27.87 9.55
N VAL A 311 -5.05 -26.81 8.79
CA VAL A 311 -5.98 -26.00 7.99
C VAL A 311 -5.93 -26.37 6.49
N PRO A 312 -7.09 -26.53 5.81
CA PRO A 312 -8.44 -26.61 6.35
C PRO A 312 -8.72 -28.01 6.89
N GLY A 313 -9.27 -28.13 8.10
CA GLY A 313 -9.43 -29.45 8.73
C GLY A 313 -10.06 -29.40 10.12
N THR A 314 -9.23 -29.52 11.16
CA THR A 314 -9.68 -29.31 12.55
C THR A 314 -9.82 -27.83 12.91
N GLU A 315 -9.14 -26.98 12.14
CA GLU A 315 -9.16 -25.52 12.24
C GLU A 315 -9.71 -24.94 10.93
N PRO A 316 -10.49 -23.84 10.99
CA PRO A 316 -11.09 -23.24 9.81
C PRO A 316 -10.06 -22.44 8.98
N GLU A 317 -9.26 -21.62 9.66
CA GLU A 317 -8.44 -20.56 9.05
C GLU A 317 -7.04 -20.50 9.65
N LYS A 318 -6.07 -19.94 8.90
CA LYS A 318 -4.68 -19.84 9.37
C LYS A 318 -4.46 -18.70 10.35
N TRP A 319 -3.74 -18.99 11.44
CA TRP A 319 -3.25 -18.01 12.40
C TRP A 319 -2.03 -17.26 11.86
N GLY A 320 -1.12 -17.93 11.15
CA GLY A 320 0.04 -17.31 10.55
C GLY A 320 -0.37 -16.40 9.40
N LYS A 321 -0.17 -15.08 9.56
CA LYS A 321 -0.37 -14.09 8.52
C LYS A 321 0.96 -13.78 7.82
N THR A 322 0.93 -13.63 6.50
CA THR A 322 2.11 -13.46 5.66
C THR A 322 2.06 -12.24 4.76
N LEU A 323 3.24 -11.85 4.28
CA LEU A 323 3.48 -10.90 3.21
C LEU A 323 4.18 -11.62 2.05
N GLN A 324 3.70 -11.43 0.82
CA GLN A 324 4.36 -11.87 -0.40
C GLN A 324 4.66 -10.69 -1.34
N VAL A 325 5.84 -10.74 -1.97
CA VAL A 325 6.32 -9.75 -2.94
C VAL A 325 6.44 -10.42 -4.31
N ARG A 326 5.87 -9.81 -5.35
CA ARG A 326 6.12 -10.11 -6.77
C ARG A 326 6.76 -8.89 -7.42
N VAL A 327 7.95 -9.09 -7.98
CA VAL A 327 8.63 -8.10 -8.84
C VAL A 327 8.37 -8.49 -10.30
N SER A 328 7.94 -7.52 -11.11
CA SER A 328 7.70 -7.66 -12.54
C SER A 328 8.44 -6.57 -13.31
N PHE A 329 9.03 -6.89 -14.45
CA PHE A 329 9.62 -5.90 -15.36
C PHE A 329 9.29 -6.24 -16.81
N ILE A 330 9.17 -5.21 -17.65
CA ILE A 330 8.75 -5.34 -19.05
C ILE A 330 9.98 -5.17 -19.93
N VAL A 331 10.39 -6.24 -20.62
CA VAL A 331 11.53 -6.20 -21.54
C VAL A 331 11.08 -5.99 -22.99
N PRO A 332 11.69 -5.07 -23.74
CA PRO A 332 11.46 -4.93 -25.18
C PRO A 332 12.16 -6.07 -25.94
N THR A 333 11.46 -6.64 -26.91
CA THR A 333 11.99 -7.70 -27.79
C THR A 333 12.56 -7.12 -29.08
N SER A 334 13.49 -7.85 -29.70
CA SER A 334 14.10 -7.48 -30.99
C SER A 334 13.12 -7.42 -32.17
N GLY A 335 11.87 -7.90 -31.99
CA GLY A 335 10.78 -7.78 -32.97
C GLY A 335 9.83 -6.60 -32.73
N GLY A 336 10.07 -5.74 -31.73
CA GLY A 336 9.22 -4.58 -31.42
C GLY A 336 7.98 -4.87 -30.56
N GLY A 337 7.83 -6.10 -30.04
CA GLY A 337 6.88 -6.43 -28.98
C GLY A 337 7.52 -6.40 -27.59
N ASN A 338 6.72 -6.57 -26.53
CA ASN A 338 7.18 -6.59 -25.12
C ASN A 338 6.90 -7.94 -24.46
N ILE A 339 7.68 -8.30 -23.44
CA ILE A 339 7.45 -9.46 -22.56
C ILE A 339 7.47 -8.99 -21.10
N GLU A 340 6.46 -9.35 -20.30
CA GLU A 340 6.55 -9.23 -18.84
C GLU A 340 7.33 -10.44 -18.28
N LEU A 341 8.36 -10.17 -17.49
CA LEU A 341 9.09 -11.16 -16.70
C LEU A 341 8.82 -10.88 -15.23
N SER A 342 8.55 -11.92 -14.43
CA SER A 342 8.24 -11.75 -13.02
C SER A 342 8.76 -12.86 -12.13
N SER A 343 9.16 -12.48 -10.91
CA SER A 343 9.68 -13.35 -9.86
C SER A 343 9.03 -12.98 -8.52
N SER A 344 8.80 -13.98 -7.67
CA SER A 344 8.19 -13.79 -6.34
C SER A 344 9.13 -14.23 -5.23
N ALA A 345 9.12 -13.50 -4.11
CA ALA A 345 9.76 -13.93 -2.88
C ALA A 345 8.94 -15.04 -2.18
N PRO A 346 9.59 -15.86 -1.33
CA PRO A 346 8.89 -16.67 -0.34
C PRO A 346 7.99 -15.78 0.55
N PRO A 347 6.80 -16.26 0.98
CA PRO A 347 5.99 -15.55 1.96
C PRO A 347 6.75 -15.36 3.27
N THR A 348 6.71 -14.15 3.83
CA THR A 348 7.35 -13.79 5.11
C THR A 348 6.28 -13.60 6.18
N LEU A 349 6.48 -14.12 7.39
CA LEU A 349 5.50 -14.00 8.48
C LEU A 349 5.44 -12.58 9.04
N LEU A 350 4.23 -12.05 9.28
CA LEU A 350 4.06 -10.71 9.87
C LEU A 350 4.65 -10.60 11.28
N ALA A 351 4.59 -11.69 12.07
CA ALA A 351 5.24 -11.78 13.37
C ALA A 351 6.78 -11.61 13.30
N GLU A 352 7.42 -11.91 12.17
CA GLU A 352 8.85 -11.58 11.96
C GLU A 352 9.04 -10.13 11.52
N LEU A 353 8.13 -9.57 10.71
CA LEU A 353 8.18 -8.17 10.29
C LEU A 353 7.93 -7.18 11.44
N ALA A 354 7.31 -7.64 12.52
CA ALA A 354 7.14 -6.89 13.76
C ALA A 354 8.47 -6.50 14.45
N THR A 355 9.57 -7.19 14.14
CA THR A 355 10.93 -6.90 14.64
C THR A 355 12.00 -6.76 13.55
N LYS A 356 11.77 -7.26 12.34
CA LYS A 356 12.74 -7.26 11.23
C LYS A 356 12.26 -6.40 10.05
N ARG A 357 13.11 -5.50 9.56
CA ARG A 357 12.89 -4.82 8.26
C ARG A 357 12.91 -5.82 7.09
N LEU A 358 12.08 -5.59 6.07
CA LEU A 358 12.11 -6.32 4.80
C LEU A 358 12.43 -5.35 3.65
N THR A 359 13.68 -5.36 3.19
CA THR A 359 14.18 -4.40 2.19
C THR A 359 14.27 -5.06 0.82
N LEU A 360 14.05 -4.27 -0.23
CA LEU A 360 14.31 -4.59 -1.63
C LEU A 360 15.29 -3.53 -2.14
N THR A 361 16.52 -3.94 -2.43
CA THR A 361 17.61 -3.04 -2.85
C THR A 361 18.25 -3.47 -4.15
N THR A 362 18.84 -2.50 -4.85
CA THR A 362 19.79 -2.76 -5.92
C THR A 362 21.15 -3.11 -5.30
N GLU A 363 21.78 -4.20 -5.76
CA GLU A 363 23.18 -4.51 -5.50
C GLU A 363 23.98 -4.32 -6.79
N PHE A 364 24.88 -3.33 -6.75
CA PHE A 364 25.80 -3.05 -7.84
C PHE A 364 26.81 -4.19 -8.02
N VAL A 365 27.22 -4.38 -9.26
CA VAL A 365 28.18 -5.38 -9.71
C VAL A 365 29.01 -4.80 -10.85
N GLY A 366 30.29 -5.21 -10.96
CA GLY A 366 31.26 -4.57 -11.84
C GLY A 366 30.80 -4.43 -13.30
N ALA A 367 31.18 -3.30 -13.92
CA ALA A 367 30.69 -2.79 -15.20
C ALA A 367 30.76 -3.79 -16.36
N SER A 368 29.67 -4.55 -16.53
CA SER A 368 29.31 -5.49 -17.62
C SER A 368 28.17 -6.42 -17.18
N ASN A 369 27.90 -6.51 -15.87
CA ASN A 369 26.90 -7.41 -15.29
C ASN A 369 25.53 -6.74 -15.10
N THR A 370 24.48 -7.56 -15.05
CA THR A 370 23.12 -7.13 -14.75
C THR A 370 23.02 -6.64 -13.29
N PRO A 371 22.44 -5.45 -13.01
CA PRO A 371 22.18 -5.01 -11.63
C PRO A 371 21.27 -6.01 -10.93
N ASN A 372 21.64 -6.41 -9.71
CA ASN A 372 20.86 -7.39 -8.97
C ASN A 372 19.81 -6.68 -8.13
N MET A 373 18.54 -7.07 -8.23
CA MET A 373 17.53 -6.70 -7.24
C MET A 373 17.46 -7.80 -6.20
N VAL A 374 17.59 -7.44 -4.92
CA VAL A 374 17.73 -8.38 -3.79
C VAL A 374 16.77 -8.02 -2.68
N ILE A 375 16.07 -9.02 -2.13
CA ILE A 375 15.16 -8.89 -1.01
C ILE A 375 15.82 -9.46 0.24
N ARG A 376 15.86 -8.67 1.32
CA ARG A 376 16.52 -9.00 2.59
C ARG A 376 15.56 -8.86 3.78
N LEU A 377 15.47 -9.89 4.61
CA LEU A 377 14.74 -9.90 5.88
C LEU A 377 15.76 -9.76 7.03
N GLY A 378 15.73 -8.64 7.75
CA GLY A 378 16.72 -8.36 8.79
C GLY A 378 18.16 -8.39 8.27
N GLY A 379 18.39 -7.90 7.04
CA GLY A 379 19.67 -7.97 6.34
C GLY A 379 20.00 -9.32 5.68
N VAL A 380 19.33 -10.42 6.06
CA VAL A 380 19.54 -11.76 5.48
C VAL A 380 18.82 -11.90 4.14
N GLU A 381 19.51 -12.38 3.11
CA GLU A 381 18.95 -12.55 1.77
C GLU A 381 17.90 -13.67 1.72
N VAL A 382 16.68 -13.33 1.27
CA VAL A 382 15.55 -14.28 1.14
C VAL A 382 15.08 -14.47 -0.29
N ALA A 383 15.34 -13.52 -1.20
CA ALA A 383 15.11 -13.67 -2.63
C ALA A 383 16.00 -12.73 -3.46
N ARG A 384 16.26 -13.09 -4.72
CA ARG A 384 17.04 -12.28 -5.67
C ARG A 384 16.26 -12.10 -6.98
N PRO A 385 15.16 -11.29 -6.96
CA PRO A 385 14.18 -11.22 -8.05
C PRO A 385 14.74 -10.84 -9.44
N ILE A 386 15.82 -10.07 -9.52
CA ILE A 386 16.56 -9.79 -10.76
C ILE A 386 18.03 -10.13 -10.52
N SER A 387 18.63 -10.96 -11.37
CA SER A 387 20.06 -11.28 -11.34
C SER A 387 20.49 -12.00 -12.63
N GLY A 388 21.81 -12.03 -12.88
CA GLY A 388 22.40 -12.84 -13.95
C GLY A 388 23.66 -12.23 -14.55
N VAL A 389 24.19 -12.91 -15.57
CA VAL A 389 25.27 -12.41 -16.44
C VAL A 389 24.75 -12.45 -17.88
N GLY A 390 24.70 -11.31 -18.55
CA GLY A 390 24.17 -11.19 -19.91
C GLY A 390 22.72 -10.69 -19.94
N THR A 391 21.89 -11.26 -20.81
CA THR A 391 20.51 -10.79 -21.04
C THR A 391 19.46 -11.60 -20.30
N ILE A 392 18.38 -10.94 -19.88
CA ILE A 392 17.13 -11.57 -19.48
C ILE A 392 16.08 -11.25 -20.56
N GLY A 393 15.52 -12.28 -21.20
CA GLY A 393 14.59 -12.11 -22.33
C GLY A 393 15.19 -11.46 -23.60
N GLY A 394 16.52 -11.38 -23.69
CA GLY A 394 17.24 -10.68 -24.78
C GLY A 394 17.58 -9.21 -24.48
N TYR A 395 17.14 -8.68 -23.33
CA TYR A 395 17.45 -7.34 -22.85
C TYR A 395 18.47 -7.40 -21.69
N ILE A 396 19.34 -6.40 -21.54
CA ILE A 396 20.19 -6.25 -20.34
C ILE A 396 19.55 -5.16 -19.48
N PRO A 397 19.07 -5.45 -18.26
CA PRO A 397 18.62 -4.41 -17.34
C PRO A 397 19.72 -3.42 -16.96
N TYR A 398 19.37 -2.16 -16.75
CA TYR A 398 20.23 -1.05 -16.38
C TYR A 398 19.67 -0.27 -15.18
N ILE A 399 20.50 0.59 -14.59
CA ILE A 399 20.05 1.58 -13.60
C ILE A 399 19.09 2.57 -14.30
N GLY A 400 17.98 2.90 -13.66
CA GLY A 400 16.90 3.72 -14.20
C GLY A 400 15.76 2.94 -14.86
N ASP A 401 15.92 1.63 -15.11
CA ASP A 401 14.85 0.83 -15.74
C ASP A 401 13.64 0.68 -14.82
N PRO A 402 12.41 0.87 -15.33
CA PRO A 402 11.19 0.75 -14.53
C PRO A 402 10.81 -0.72 -14.29
N PHE A 403 10.43 -1.01 -13.05
CA PHE A 403 9.80 -2.25 -12.64
C PHE A 403 8.52 -2.00 -11.85
N THR A 404 7.68 -3.03 -11.75
CA THR A 404 6.44 -3.05 -10.98
C THR A 404 6.62 -3.98 -9.79
N MET A 405 6.27 -3.49 -8.60
CA MET A 405 6.28 -4.26 -7.36
C MET A 405 4.83 -4.47 -6.92
N THR A 406 4.32 -5.69 -7.03
CA THR A 406 3.03 -6.05 -6.43
C THR A 406 3.30 -6.73 -5.10
N VAL A 407 2.73 -6.17 -4.04
CA VAL A 407 2.88 -6.65 -2.67
C VAL A 407 1.49 -7.08 -2.18
N SER A 408 1.40 -8.26 -1.56
CA SER A 408 0.15 -8.82 -1.06
C SER A 408 0.33 -9.29 0.38
N MET A 409 -0.61 -8.94 1.26
CA MET A 409 -0.59 -9.25 2.69
C MET A 409 -1.89 -9.93 3.12
N ASP A 410 -1.77 -10.96 3.95
CA ASP A 410 -2.94 -11.62 4.55
C ASP A 410 -3.63 -10.67 5.54
N GLY A 411 -4.89 -10.32 5.25
CA GLY A 411 -5.67 -9.40 6.06
C GLY A 411 -6.51 -10.11 7.11
N ALA A 412 -7.81 -9.83 7.10
CA ALA A 412 -8.82 -10.54 7.87
C ALA A 412 -9.29 -11.75 7.04
N PRO A 413 -9.25 -12.98 7.57
CA PRO A 413 -9.77 -14.13 6.84
C PRO A 413 -11.30 -14.05 6.68
N GLY A 414 -11.84 -14.82 5.74
CA GLY A 414 -13.28 -14.91 5.51
C GLY A 414 -14.04 -15.44 6.75
N VAL A 415 -15.17 -14.84 7.10
CA VAL A 415 -16.08 -15.38 8.12
C VAL A 415 -17.24 -16.14 7.46
N SER A 416 -17.65 -17.26 8.06
CA SER A 416 -18.81 -18.05 7.63
C SER A 416 -18.82 -18.47 6.15
N GLY A 417 -17.64 -18.65 5.53
CA GLY A 417 -17.50 -18.98 4.11
C GLY A 417 -17.48 -17.79 3.16
N GLY A 418 -17.34 -16.56 3.67
CA GLY A 418 -16.90 -15.40 2.89
C GLY A 418 -15.46 -15.56 2.38
N ALA A 419 -15.02 -14.63 1.52
CA ALA A 419 -13.65 -14.61 0.99
C ALA A 419 -12.69 -13.82 1.89
N ASP A 420 -11.41 -14.19 1.89
CA ASP A 420 -10.35 -13.48 2.61
C ASP A 420 -10.19 -12.03 2.15
N ARG A 421 -10.06 -11.12 3.11
CA ARG A 421 -9.85 -9.69 2.88
C ARG A 421 -8.36 -9.37 2.73
N ASN A 422 -7.71 -10.04 1.78
CA ASN A 422 -6.29 -9.86 1.51
C ASN A 422 -6.00 -8.48 0.90
N ILE A 423 -4.89 -7.89 1.33
CA ILE A 423 -4.51 -6.51 1.04
C ILE A 423 -3.45 -6.54 -0.06
N THR A 424 -3.80 -6.15 -1.28
CA THR A 424 -2.85 -6.08 -2.41
C THR A 424 -2.63 -4.64 -2.84
N ALA A 425 -1.36 -4.24 -2.97
CA ALA A 425 -0.97 -2.95 -3.49
C ALA A 425 0.10 -3.10 -4.59
N THR A 426 0.10 -2.18 -5.55
CA THR A 426 1.07 -2.16 -6.65
C THR A 426 1.78 -0.82 -6.72
N TYR A 427 3.11 -0.89 -6.78
CA TYR A 427 4.03 0.24 -6.80
C TYR A 427 4.87 0.18 -8.07
N SER A 428 5.28 1.35 -8.58
CA SER A 428 6.31 1.44 -9.61
C SER A 428 7.63 1.81 -8.95
N GLY A 429 8.69 1.12 -9.33
CA GLY A 429 10.05 1.41 -8.91
C GLY A 429 10.98 1.53 -10.11
N ILE A 430 12.17 2.07 -9.89
CA ILE A 430 13.31 2.02 -10.81
C ILE A 430 14.44 1.16 -10.24
N ILE A 431 15.12 0.42 -11.09
CA ILE A 431 16.39 -0.24 -10.75
C ILE A 431 17.43 0.86 -10.42
N GLY A 432 18.23 0.65 -9.38
CA GLY A 432 18.98 1.71 -8.69
C GLY A 432 18.31 2.16 -7.40
N GLY A 433 16.97 2.04 -7.31
CA GLY A 433 16.18 2.36 -6.12
C GLY A 433 16.42 1.42 -4.93
N TYR A 434 16.00 1.90 -3.76
CA TYR A 434 16.02 1.22 -2.46
C TYR A 434 14.63 1.38 -1.84
N TYR A 435 14.02 0.26 -1.46
CA TYR A 435 12.64 0.17 -1.03
C TYR A 435 12.55 -0.65 0.26
N LEU A 436 11.86 -0.13 1.26
CA LEU A 436 11.38 -0.89 2.41
C LEU A 436 9.93 -1.32 2.15
N LEU A 437 9.65 -2.60 2.35
CA LEU A 437 8.31 -3.17 2.33
C LEU A 437 7.70 -3.02 3.73
N ALA A 438 6.81 -2.06 3.90
CA ALA A 438 6.31 -1.62 5.20
C ALA A 438 4.95 -2.28 5.50
N THR A 439 4.85 -3.02 6.60
CA THR A 439 3.59 -3.59 7.11
C THR A 439 3.23 -3.08 8.50
N GLY A 440 1.93 -3.03 8.80
CA GLY A 440 1.42 -2.55 10.08
C GLY A 440 -0.06 -2.85 10.29
N GLY A 441 -0.64 -2.27 11.34
CA GLY A 441 -2.05 -2.40 11.68
C GLY A 441 -2.26 -2.28 13.19
N GLU A 442 -3.22 -3.03 13.76
CA GLU A 442 -3.47 -3.10 15.21
C GLU A 442 -2.24 -3.52 16.06
N SER A 443 -1.18 -4.07 15.46
CA SER A 443 0.09 -4.42 16.14
C SER A 443 1.16 -3.32 16.12
N SER A 444 0.91 -2.21 15.40
CA SER A 444 1.87 -1.11 15.24
C SER A 444 2.01 -0.27 16.51
N ASN A 445 3.23 -0.03 16.98
CA ASN A 445 3.45 0.62 18.27
C ASN A 445 4.83 1.29 18.41
N TRP A 446 4.94 2.22 19.37
CA TRP A 446 6.15 2.99 19.65
C TRP A 446 7.40 2.16 19.99
N SER A 447 7.28 0.93 20.51
CA SER A 447 8.46 0.09 20.76
C SER A 447 9.17 -0.33 19.47
N GLN A 448 8.45 -0.41 18.35
CA GLN A 448 9.06 -0.65 17.03
C GLN A 448 9.88 0.56 16.58
N VAL A 449 9.35 1.77 16.80
CA VAL A 449 10.03 3.04 16.49
C VAL A 449 11.32 3.17 17.27
N HIS A 450 11.26 2.91 18.59
CA HIS A 450 12.46 2.94 19.44
C HIS A 450 13.48 1.88 19.01
N ARG A 451 13.08 0.62 18.77
CA ARG A 451 14.01 -0.42 18.25
C ARG A 451 14.64 -0.02 16.91
N ALA A 452 13.87 0.53 15.98
CA ALA A 452 14.37 0.98 14.68
C ALA A 452 15.36 2.16 14.83
N ALA A 453 15.06 3.11 15.71
CA ALA A 453 15.93 4.25 15.99
C ALA A 453 17.22 3.82 16.70
N ASP A 454 17.15 2.94 17.70
CA ASP A 454 18.32 2.39 18.39
C ASP A 454 19.23 1.60 17.42
N GLN A 455 18.64 0.80 16.52
CA GLN A 455 19.37 0.11 15.45
C GLN A 455 20.06 1.08 14.48
N LEU A 456 19.40 2.18 14.10
CA LEU A 456 19.97 3.22 13.22
C LEU A 456 21.07 4.03 13.93
N LEU A 457 20.90 4.35 15.21
CA LEU A 457 21.92 5.04 16.02
C LEU A 457 23.16 4.15 16.21
N ALA A 458 22.97 2.84 16.43
CA ALA A 458 24.06 1.87 16.44
C ALA A 458 24.75 1.76 15.06
N ALA A 459 23.99 1.79 13.96
CA ALA A 459 24.55 1.81 12.61
C ALA A 459 25.39 3.07 12.34
N ASN A 460 24.92 4.26 12.73
CA ASN A 460 25.69 5.52 12.66
C ASN A 460 26.93 5.53 13.59
N ALA A 461 26.90 4.74 14.67
CA ALA A 461 28.08 4.52 15.50
C ALA A 461 29.11 3.62 14.82
N GLN A 462 28.67 2.57 14.12
CA GLN A 462 29.49 1.54 13.47
C GLN A 462 30.06 1.95 12.11
N TYR A 463 29.24 2.56 11.24
CA TYR A 463 29.59 2.91 9.87
C TYR A 463 29.86 4.41 9.79
N LYS A 464 31.14 4.80 9.82
CA LYS A 464 31.54 6.20 9.69
C LYS A 464 31.48 6.65 8.25
N ILE A 465 30.89 7.82 8.03
CA ILE A 465 30.71 8.40 6.71
C ILE A 465 31.63 9.61 6.57
N VAL A 466 32.49 9.56 5.56
CA VAL A 466 33.49 10.58 5.23
C VAL A 466 33.34 11.04 3.78
N PHE A 467 33.89 12.21 3.46
CA PHE A 467 33.82 12.82 2.13
C PHE A 467 35.21 13.10 1.58
N ASN A 468 35.37 13.01 0.26
CA ASN A 468 36.58 13.43 -0.42
C ASN A 468 36.68 14.97 -0.48
N PRO A 469 37.59 15.62 0.26
CA PRO A 469 37.69 17.09 0.29
C PRO A 469 38.27 17.69 -1.01
N GLY A 470 38.70 16.85 -1.95
CA GLY A 470 39.16 17.23 -3.29
C GLY A 470 38.16 16.94 -4.41
N GLU A 471 36.93 16.51 -4.09
CA GLU A 471 35.89 16.23 -5.08
C GLU A 471 35.32 17.53 -5.71
N ALA A 472 34.97 17.46 -6.99
CA ALA A 472 34.44 18.61 -7.71
C ALA A 472 32.95 18.84 -7.38
N ALA A 473 32.56 20.09 -7.16
CA ALA A 473 31.21 20.54 -6.75
C ALA A 473 30.73 20.10 -5.34
N CYS A 474 31.43 19.17 -4.69
CA CYS A 474 31.34 18.87 -3.26
C CYS A 474 31.47 20.16 -2.41
N GLN A 475 30.53 20.36 -1.47
CA GLN A 475 30.48 21.51 -0.57
C GLN A 475 30.87 21.15 0.87
N ALA A 476 31.14 22.16 1.70
CA ALA A 476 31.65 21.98 3.06
C ALA A 476 30.62 21.39 4.05
N ASP A 477 29.36 21.29 3.64
CA ASP A 477 28.21 20.65 4.29
C ASP A 477 27.87 19.28 3.65
N GLY A 478 28.80 18.71 2.90
CA GLY A 478 28.61 17.43 2.21
C GLY A 478 27.83 17.52 0.89
N VAL A 479 27.18 18.64 0.57
CA VAL A 479 26.25 18.71 -0.57
C VAL A 479 27.00 18.54 -1.90
N ASN A 480 26.55 17.58 -2.71
CA ASN A 480 27.19 17.05 -3.92
C ASN A 480 28.54 16.32 -3.71
N CYS A 481 28.87 15.89 -2.49
CA CYS A 481 30.01 15.02 -2.23
C CYS A 481 29.59 13.54 -2.28
N THR A 482 30.40 12.67 -2.89
CA THR A 482 30.28 11.22 -2.74
C THR A 482 30.74 10.83 -1.33
N PRO A 483 29.88 10.23 -0.49
CA PRO A 483 30.28 9.71 0.80
C PRO A 483 30.85 8.30 0.70
N TYR A 484 31.84 8.05 1.54
CA TYR A 484 32.55 6.79 1.67
C TYR A 484 32.39 6.26 3.09
N VAL A 485 32.39 4.93 3.24
CA VAL A 485 32.44 4.24 4.52
C VAL A 485 33.88 4.17 4.98
N ASP A 486 34.24 5.02 5.95
CA ASP A 486 35.51 4.92 6.66
C ASP A 486 35.43 3.71 7.61
N ALA A 487 36.03 2.62 7.18
CA ALA A 487 36.07 1.37 7.93
C ALA A 487 37.20 1.33 8.98
N ASN A 488 37.97 2.40 9.15
CA ASN A 488 39.19 2.42 9.95
C ASN A 488 39.39 3.65 10.86
N ASP A 489 38.48 4.63 10.81
CA ASP A 489 38.39 5.85 11.62
C ASP A 489 39.62 6.78 11.46
N ASN A 490 40.11 6.94 10.22
CA ASN A 490 41.22 7.86 9.87
C ASN A 490 40.79 9.17 9.17
N GLY A 491 39.54 9.25 8.72
CA GLY A 491 39.08 10.22 7.74
C GLY A 491 39.05 9.61 6.34
N TRP A 492 38.85 10.45 5.30
CA TRP A 492 38.79 9.96 3.93
C TRP A 492 40.16 9.57 3.37
N ASP A 493 40.28 8.32 2.90
CA ASP A 493 41.36 7.88 2.02
C ASP A 493 40.87 7.04 0.80
N ALA A 494 41.80 6.68 -0.07
CA ALA A 494 41.50 6.00 -1.35
C ALA A 494 41.22 4.47 -1.22
N SER A 495 41.14 3.94 0.01
CA SER A 495 40.74 2.57 0.31
C SER A 495 39.34 2.45 0.91
N ASP A 496 38.71 3.58 1.29
CA ASP A 496 37.32 3.61 1.76
C ASP A 496 36.36 3.21 0.63
N THR A 497 35.27 2.54 1.00
CA THR A 497 34.29 2.02 0.04
C THR A 497 33.13 2.99 -0.12
N VAL A 498 32.69 3.28 -1.36
CA VAL A 498 31.50 4.12 -1.61
C VAL A 498 30.28 3.47 -0.94
N LEU A 499 29.44 4.23 -0.24
CA LEU A 499 28.33 3.66 0.54
C LEU A 499 27.33 2.83 -0.30
N LEU A 500 27.17 3.10 -1.60
CA LEU A 500 26.38 2.25 -2.50
C LEU A 500 26.98 0.85 -2.74
N GLU A 501 28.30 0.69 -2.59
CA GLU A 501 29.02 -0.56 -2.80
C GLU A 501 29.17 -1.37 -1.50
N ASP A 502 29.24 -0.70 -0.33
CA ASP A 502 29.16 -1.33 0.98
C ASP A 502 27.71 -1.71 1.33
N LYS A 503 27.31 -2.91 0.89
CA LYS A 503 25.94 -3.44 1.10
C LYS A 503 25.54 -3.52 2.58
N PRO A 504 26.40 -3.98 3.52
CA PRO A 504 26.09 -3.91 4.95
C PRO A 504 25.79 -2.50 5.46
N ALA A 505 26.62 -1.50 5.12
CA ALA A 505 26.42 -0.11 5.53
C ALA A 505 25.15 0.48 4.89
N LEU A 506 24.90 0.23 3.60
CA LEU A 506 23.71 0.71 2.89
C LEU A 506 22.41 0.15 3.49
N ASP A 507 22.37 -1.16 3.79
CA ASP A 507 21.20 -1.76 4.43
C ASP A 507 21.04 -1.25 5.87
N ALA A 508 22.14 -1.08 6.62
CA ALA A 508 22.11 -0.59 8.00
C ALA A 508 21.65 0.87 8.11
N LEU A 509 22.21 1.77 7.30
CA LEU A 509 21.93 3.21 7.33
C LEU A 509 20.65 3.55 6.56
N THR A 510 20.62 3.37 5.24
CA THR A 510 19.45 3.68 4.40
C THR A 510 18.25 2.81 4.75
N GLY A 511 18.46 1.50 4.87
CA GLY A 511 17.40 0.57 5.29
C GLY A 511 16.97 0.73 6.75
N GLY A 512 17.82 1.30 7.61
CA GLY A 512 17.46 1.73 8.97
C GLY A 512 16.59 2.98 8.99
N LEU A 513 16.98 4.03 8.26
CA LEU A 513 16.23 5.27 8.10
C LEU A 513 14.81 5.04 7.60
N LEU A 514 14.65 4.31 6.49
CA LEU A 514 13.33 4.01 5.94
C LEU A 514 12.48 3.19 6.95
N TYR A 515 13.11 2.38 7.81
CA TYR A 515 12.42 1.59 8.85
C TYR A 515 11.98 2.44 10.05
N VAL A 516 12.75 3.47 10.45
CA VAL A 516 12.29 4.49 11.40
C VAL A 516 11.07 5.22 10.81
N GLY A 517 11.15 5.73 9.57
CA GLY A 517 10.04 6.41 8.91
C GLY A 517 8.76 5.55 8.83
N ALA A 518 8.89 4.29 8.39
CA ALA A 518 7.77 3.35 8.32
C ALA A 518 7.14 3.03 9.68
N THR A 519 7.96 2.75 10.69
CA THR A 519 7.45 2.41 12.03
C THR A 519 6.83 3.61 12.72
N GLN A 520 7.43 4.80 12.62
CA GLN A 520 6.90 6.05 13.18
C GLN A 520 5.57 6.42 12.52
N TYR A 521 5.47 6.31 11.18
CA TYR A 521 4.23 6.51 10.45
C TYR A 521 3.11 5.58 10.96
N TYR A 522 3.34 4.27 11.02
CA TYR A 522 2.29 3.33 11.45
C TYR A 522 1.95 3.41 12.93
N ALA A 523 2.92 3.67 13.82
CA ALA A 523 2.67 3.85 15.24
C ALA A 523 1.77 5.07 15.49
N LYS A 524 2.12 6.23 14.90
CA LYS A 524 1.26 7.42 14.95
C LYS A 524 -0.09 7.20 14.29
N MET A 525 -0.13 6.53 13.14
CA MET A 525 -1.37 6.29 12.42
C MET A 525 -2.35 5.44 13.25
N LEU A 526 -1.89 4.37 13.90
CA LEU A 526 -2.75 3.58 14.79
C LEU A 526 -3.22 4.39 16.00
N GLU A 527 -2.29 5.10 16.67
CA GLU A 527 -2.59 5.92 17.85
C GLU A 527 -3.61 7.03 17.55
N GLN A 528 -3.39 7.78 16.47
CA GLN A 528 -4.28 8.86 16.04
C GLN A 528 -5.62 8.33 15.54
N PHE A 529 -5.68 7.14 14.93
CA PHE A 529 -6.94 6.49 14.55
C PHE A 529 -7.73 6.06 15.79
N ASP A 530 -7.09 5.37 16.74
CA ASP A 530 -7.68 4.95 18.02
C ASP A 530 -8.25 6.15 18.80
N ARG A 531 -7.46 7.23 18.92
CA ARG A 531 -7.84 8.46 19.60
C ARG A 531 -9.00 9.16 18.91
N ALA A 532 -8.90 9.36 17.58
CA ALA A 532 -9.97 9.95 16.77
C ALA A 532 -11.28 9.15 16.88
N ASP A 533 -11.22 7.82 16.91
CA ASP A 533 -12.40 6.97 17.06
C ASP A 533 -13.04 7.12 18.45
N ARG A 534 -12.24 7.02 19.51
CA ARG A 534 -12.78 7.05 20.88
C ARG A 534 -13.36 8.42 21.25
N VAL A 535 -12.77 9.53 20.80
CA VAL A 535 -13.33 10.88 21.03
C VAL A 535 -14.55 11.18 20.15
N MET A 536 -14.70 10.54 18.97
CA MET A 536 -15.85 10.70 18.07
C MET A 536 -16.94 9.62 18.24
N LYS A 537 -16.80 8.75 19.24
CA LYS A 537 -17.69 7.59 19.50
C LYS A 537 -17.93 6.75 18.24
N THR A 538 -16.82 6.38 17.61
CA THR A 538 -16.75 5.41 16.51
C THR A 538 -15.76 4.29 16.83
N ARG A 539 -15.73 3.26 15.97
CA ARG A 539 -14.66 2.25 15.89
C ARG A 539 -14.43 1.92 14.42
N THR A 540 -13.17 1.94 14.01
CA THR A 540 -12.68 1.69 12.66
C THR A 540 -11.64 0.55 12.74
N PRO A 541 -12.07 -0.72 12.70
CA PRO A 541 -11.16 -1.84 12.95
C PRO A 541 -10.09 -1.90 11.85
N VAL A 542 -8.82 -1.87 12.24
CA VAL A 542 -7.72 -1.85 11.25
C VAL A 542 -7.39 -3.28 10.83
N ILE A 543 -7.74 -3.64 9.60
CA ILE A 543 -7.47 -4.98 9.05
C ILE A 543 -5.99 -5.13 8.74
N GLY A 544 -5.34 -4.06 8.27
CA GLY A 544 -3.90 -3.99 8.09
C GLY A 544 -3.49 -2.73 7.34
N PHE A 545 -2.22 -2.36 7.49
CA PHE A 545 -1.56 -1.33 6.70
C PHE A 545 -0.45 -1.98 5.86
N LEU A 546 -0.41 -1.63 4.57
CA LEU A 546 0.61 -2.08 3.64
C LEU A 546 1.08 -0.90 2.78
N GLY A 547 2.40 -0.72 2.73
CA GLY A 547 3.04 0.45 2.14
C GLY A 547 4.43 0.13 1.58
N VAL A 548 4.98 1.10 0.87
CA VAL A 548 6.41 1.15 0.51
C VAL A 548 6.98 2.47 1.01
N VAL A 549 8.15 2.39 1.65
CA VAL A 549 8.92 3.56 2.08
C VAL A 549 10.26 3.51 1.35
N SER A 550 10.61 4.51 0.55
CA SER A 550 11.57 4.30 -0.55
C SER A 550 12.27 5.55 -1.06
N SER A 551 13.09 5.37 -2.10
CA SER A 551 13.89 6.40 -2.76
C SER A 551 14.24 6.05 -4.24
N VAL A 552 14.47 7.06 -5.10
CA VAL A 552 14.64 7.07 -6.58
C VAL A 552 16.08 7.26 -7.15
N TYR A 553 16.62 8.48 -7.42
CA TYR A 553 18.01 8.67 -7.95
C TYR A 553 18.64 10.11 -7.89
N GLU A 554 18.92 10.65 -6.69
CA GLU A 554 19.74 11.82 -6.30
C GLU A 554 20.17 11.74 -4.80
N ALA A 555 21.45 12.02 -4.44
CA ALA A 555 21.96 11.89 -3.05
C ALA A 555 21.49 13.01 -2.09
N GLU A 556 21.32 12.70 -0.79
CA GLU A 556 20.70 13.60 0.21
C GLU A 556 21.50 13.73 1.52
N TYR A 557 21.39 14.92 2.16
CA TYR A 557 22.24 15.36 3.28
C TYR A 557 21.41 16.05 4.38
N ILE A 558 21.76 15.80 5.63
CA ILE A 558 21.17 16.45 6.81
C ILE A 558 22.29 16.95 7.72
N ASP A 559 22.26 18.24 8.10
CA ASP A 559 23.21 18.89 9.01
C ASP A 559 24.69 18.52 8.77
N GLY A 560 25.13 18.64 7.51
CA GLY A 560 26.52 18.34 7.12
C GLY A 560 26.87 16.85 6.98
N THR A 561 25.93 15.96 7.30
CA THR A 561 26.10 14.50 7.26
C THR A 561 25.41 13.93 6.03
N ALA A 562 26.06 13.02 5.32
CA ALA A 562 25.40 12.22 4.29
C ALA A 562 24.43 11.25 4.96
N PHE A 563 23.17 11.67 5.01
CA PHE A 563 22.06 10.93 5.61
C PHE A 563 21.79 9.64 4.84
N SER A 564 22.06 9.66 3.53
CA SER A 564 22.33 8.48 2.71
C SER A 564 22.95 8.88 1.36
N ILE A 565 23.77 8.02 0.73
CA ILE A 565 23.66 7.94 -0.74
C ILE A 565 22.34 7.25 -0.99
N LEU A 566 21.28 8.05 -1.01
CA LEU A 566 20.06 7.50 -1.53
C LEU A 566 20.33 7.08 -2.97
N PRO A 567 19.49 6.17 -3.46
CA PRO A 567 18.77 6.44 -4.69
C PRO A 567 18.29 7.92 -4.67
N GLY A 568 17.09 8.35 -4.22
CA GLY A 568 16.82 9.78 -3.89
C GLY A 568 15.39 10.08 -3.42
N GLY A 569 15.04 11.27 -2.90
CA GLY A 569 13.66 11.68 -2.57
C GLY A 569 12.93 10.77 -1.57
N LEU A 570 13.06 11.05 -0.27
CA LEU A 570 12.42 10.26 0.80
C LEU A 570 10.89 10.16 0.66
N LEU A 571 10.40 8.97 0.28
CA LEU A 571 8.99 8.69 -0.02
C LEU A 571 8.36 7.77 1.03
N ILE A 572 7.14 8.13 1.46
CA ILE A 572 6.16 7.23 2.09
C ILE A 572 4.98 7.09 1.09
N ASP A 573 4.66 5.86 0.67
CA ASP A 573 3.56 5.56 -0.27
C ASP A 573 2.69 4.42 0.31
N MET A 574 1.46 4.75 0.72
CA MET A 574 0.67 3.94 1.66
C MET A 574 -0.65 3.42 1.06
N LYS A 575 -0.56 2.76 -0.10
CA LYS A 575 -1.73 2.32 -0.90
C LYS A 575 -2.59 1.22 -0.26
N GLY A 576 -2.06 0.45 0.67
CA GLY A 576 -2.70 -0.75 1.23
C GLY A 576 -3.34 -0.55 2.61
N ILE A 577 -3.80 0.66 2.94
CA ILE A 577 -4.56 0.92 4.17
C ILE A 577 -5.95 0.27 4.04
N THR A 578 -6.27 -0.73 4.88
CA THR A 578 -7.55 -1.46 4.82
C THR A 578 -8.20 -1.55 6.21
N THR A 579 -9.51 -1.24 6.27
CA THR A 579 -10.29 -1.25 7.51
C THR A 579 -11.55 -2.12 7.40
N GLY A 580 -12.13 -2.46 8.55
CA GLY A 580 -13.41 -3.15 8.68
C GLY A 580 -14.62 -2.33 8.23
N GLY A 581 -14.43 -1.04 7.93
CA GLY A 581 -15.45 0.00 7.95
C GLY A 581 -15.30 0.88 9.19
N SER A 582 -15.99 2.03 9.23
CA SER A 582 -16.00 2.95 10.39
C SER A 582 -17.42 3.00 10.95
N TYR A 583 -17.62 2.54 12.18
CA TYR A 583 -18.96 2.35 12.76
C TYR A 583 -19.19 3.20 14.00
N ARG A 584 -20.42 3.67 14.23
CA ARG A 584 -20.82 4.38 15.45
C ARG A 584 -20.97 3.40 16.62
N THR A 585 -20.37 3.72 17.77
CA THR A 585 -20.31 2.80 18.94
C THR A 585 -21.39 3.04 19.98
N ASN A 586 -22.07 4.19 19.94
CA ASN A 586 -23.14 4.56 20.87
C ASN A 586 -24.56 4.49 20.27
N GLU A 587 -24.70 4.29 18.95
CA GLU A 587 -25.99 4.13 18.28
C GLU A 587 -26.50 2.68 18.33
N SER A 588 -27.82 2.50 18.55
CA SER A 588 -28.43 1.17 18.68
C SER A 588 -28.56 0.38 17.38
N ALA A 589 -28.13 0.96 16.25
CA ALA A 589 -28.02 0.33 14.95
C ALA A 589 -26.55 0.37 14.50
N VAL A 590 -26.15 -0.56 13.65
CA VAL A 590 -24.80 -0.56 13.05
C VAL A 590 -24.75 0.52 11.98
N THR A 591 -24.51 1.76 12.40
CA THR A 591 -24.43 2.94 11.51
C THR A 591 -22.99 3.13 11.02
N TYR A 592 -22.81 3.15 9.70
CA TYR A 592 -21.53 3.49 9.08
C TYR A 592 -21.28 5.01 9.09
N SER A 593 -20.02 5.42 9.30
CA SER A 593 -19.60 6.83 9.35
C SER A 593 -18.67 7.18 8.18
N ASN A 594 -19.27 7.67 7.09
CA ASN A 594 -18.55 8.34 5.99
C ASN A 594 -17.63 9.46 6.50
N ARG A 595 -18.10 10.20 7.50
CA ARG A 595 -17.37 11.31 8.12
C ARG A 595 -16.08 10.83 8.78
N GLN A 596 -16.15 9.78 9.59
CA GLN A 596 -14.98 9.24 10.27
C GLN A 596 -14.01 8.62 9.26
N PHE A 597 -14.50 7.85 8.29
CA PHE A 597 -13.66 7.28 7.23
C PHE A 597 -12.91 8.38 6.45
N GLU A 598 -13.59 9.48 6.10
CA GLU A 598 -12.95 10.62 5.45
C GLU A 598 -11.91 11.32 6.34
N PHE A 599 -12.21 11.49 7.62
CA PHE A 599 -11.31 12.15 8.57
C PHE A 599 -10.03 11.34 8.82
N LEU A 600 -10.15 10.03 9.02
CA LEU A 600 -9.02 9.11 9.20
C LEU A 600 -8.13 9.05 7.95
N ALA A 601 -8.70 9.12 6.75
CA ALA A 601 -7.91 9.22 5.51
C ALA A 601 -7.09 10.53 5.43
N HIS A 602 -7.61 11.65 5.97
CA HIS A 602 -6.88 12.91 6.06
C HIS A 602 -5.75 12.88 7.09
N ILE A 603 -5.94 12.19 8.22
CA ILE A 603 -4.86 11.90 9.18
C ILE A 603 -3.72 11.16 8.48
N GLY A 604 -4.02 10.07 7.75
CA GLY A 604 -3.03 9.28 7.02
C GLY A 604 -2.16 10.14 6.07
N SER A 605 -2.79 10.93 5.19
CA SER A 605 -2.02 11.79 4.29
C SER A 605 -1.38 13.01 4.98
N SER A 606 -1.80 13.39 6.19
CA SER A 606 -1.03 14.35 6.97
C SER A 606 0.29 13.74 7.46
N LEU A 607 0.23 12.51 7.99
CA LEU A 607 1.43 11.79 8.46
C LEU A 607 2.47 11.54 7.35
N GLU A 608 2.06 11.42 6.08
CA GLU A 608 2.98 11.27 4.93
C GLU A 608 4.04 12.38 4.80
N HIS A 609 3.76 13.59 5.31
CA HIS A 609 4.74 14.69 5.32
C HIS A 609 5.24 15.05 6.73
N GLU A 610 4.39 14.96 7.76
CA GLU A 610 4.78 15.23 9.15
C GLU A 610 5.93 14.33 9.61
N ILE A 611 5.92 13.04 9.23
CA ILE A 611 6.96 12.07 9.60
C ILE A 611 8.33 12.47 9.03
N TRP A 612 8.39 12.92 7.77
CA TRP A 612 9.65 13.37 7.18
C TRP A 612 10.08 14.73 7.73
N GLN A 613 9.17 15.65 7.99
CA GLN A 613 9.50 16.91 8.68
C GLN A 613 10.07 16.67 10.08
N GLU A 614 9.54 15.71 10.84
CA GLU A 614 10.05 15.35 12.18
C GLU A 614 11.40 14.63 12.14
N ILE A 615 11.60 13.69 11.21
CA ILE A 615 12.83 12.91 11.09
C ILE A 615 13.98 13.73 10.49
N THR A 616 13.68 14.65 9.57
CA THR A 616 14.70 15.32 8.73
C THR A 616 14.86 16.82 8.99
N GLY A 617 13.86 17.49 9.57
CA GLY A 617 13.83 18.94 9.71
C GLY A 617 13.51 19.73 8.43
N TYR A 618 13.38 19.06 7.27
CA TYR A 618 13.09 19.70 5.99
C TYR A 618 11.60 19.67 5.62
N ASP A 619 11.17 20.62 4.79
CA ASP A 619 9.84 20.61 4.19
C ASP A 619 9.60 19.36 3.32
N ALA A 620 8.49 18.68 3.60
CA ALA A 620 7.99 17.55 2.84
C ALA A 620 6.55 17.82 2.35
N VAL A 621 6.10 17.09 1.32
CA VAL A 621 4.80 17.32 0.67
C VAL A 621 4.04 16.00 0.50
N SER A 622 2.83 15.95 1.05
CA SER A 622 1.82 14.91 0.83
C SER A 622 0.65 15.41 -0.04
N THR A 623 -0.36 14.57 -0.29
CA THR A 623 -1.56 14.99 -1.03
C THR A 623 -2.27 16.18 -0.37
N VAL A 624 -2.52 16.11 0.94
CA VAL A 624 -3.22 17.21 1.66
C VAL A 624 -2.38 18.48 1.73
N ARG A 625 -1.07 18.37 1.99
CA ARG A 625 -0.15 19.51 2.01
C ARG A 625 0.00 20.15 0.64
N GLY A 626 0.13 19.33 -0.40
CA GLY A 626 0.21 19.79 -1.78
C GLY A 626 -1.04 20.54 -2.25
N ILE A 627 -2.24 20.12 -1.80
CA ILE A 627 -3.48 20.85 -2.04
C ILE A 627 -3.42 22.24 -1.39
N GLN A 628 -3.02 22.33 -0.12
CA GLN A 628 -2.88 23.62 0.57
C GLN A 628 -1.92 24.57 -0.17
N MET A 629 -0.77 24.04 -0.60
CA MET A 629 0.24 24.80 -1.35
C MET A 629 -0.25 25.26 -2.73
N ALA A 630 -1.00 24.42 -3.47
CA ALA A 630 -1.58 24.82 -4.75
C ALA A 630 -2.62 25.94 -4.59
N LEU A 631 -3.47 25.87 -3.55
CA LEU A 631 -4.47 26.91 -3.26
C LEU A 631 -3.83 28.22 -2.78
N ALA A 632 -2.71 28.15 -2.04
CA ALA A 632 -1.89 29.31 -1.71
C ALA A 632 -1.28 29.97 -2.97
N ASN A 633 -0.79 29.16 -3.91
CA ASN A 633 -0.31 29.60 -5.24
C ASN A 633 -1.44 29.96 -6.23
N GLY A 634 -2.65 30.25 -5.74
CA GLY A 634 -3.75 30.81 -6.52
C GLY A 634 -4.58 29.81 -7.32
N ALA A 635 -4.42 28.50 -7.11
CA ALA A 635 -5.36 27.51 -7.64
C ALA A 635 -6.74 27.62 -6.96
N SER A 636 -7.76 27.07 -7.62
CA SER A 636 -9.09 26.82 -7.03
C SER A 636 -9.28 25.33 -6.82
N LEU A 637 -9.92 24.91 -5.72
CA LEU A 637 -10.24 23.49 -5.51
C LEU A 637 -11.46 23.12 -6.35
N LEU A 638 -11.31 22.09 -7.18
CA LEU A 638 -12.34 21.61 -8.09
C LEU A 638 -12.90 20.27 -7.58
N ASN A 639 -14.19 20.04 -7.78
CA ASN A 639 -14.87 18.79 -7.42
C ASN A 639 -15.47 18.05 -8.62
N PRO A 640 -14.66 17.42 -9.51
CA PRO A 640 -15.16 16.51 -10.54
C PRO A 640 -15.92 15.34 -9.92
N LYS A 641 -17.20 15.21 -10.24
CA LYS A 641 -18.14 14.27 -9.62
C LYS A 641 -19.22 13.88 -10.62
N LYS A 642 -19.58 12.60 -10.66
CA LYS A 642 -20.72 12.09 -11.44
C LYS A 642 -21.59 11.16 -10.61
N ILE A 643 -22.88 11.49 -10.55
CA ILE A 643 -23.97 10.75 -9.90
C ILE A 643 -25.19 10.74 -10.84
N ALA A 644 -26.22 9.94 -10.52
CA ALA A 644 -27.40 9.80 -11.38
C ALA A 644 -28.15 11.12 -11.70
N SER A 645 -27.99 12.16 -10.88
CA SER A 645 -28.63 13.48 -11.03
C SER A 645 -27.70 14.62 -11.46
N SER A 646 -26.39 14.39 -11.58
CA SER A 646 -25.41 15.46 -11.82
C SER A 646 -24.07 14.94 -12.36
N ASP A 647 -23.51 15.64 -13.35
CA ASP A 647 -22.11 15.53 -13.79
C ASP A 647 -21.50 16.94 -13.76
N THR A 648 -20.49 17.15 -12.93
CA THR A 648 -19.87 18.47 -12.74
C THR A 648 -18.69 18.73 -13.67
N LEU A 649 -18.03 17.67 -14.16
CA LEU A 649 -16.77 17.80 -14.92
C LEU A 649 -16.91 18.66 -16.19
N PRO A 650 -18.01 18.58 -16.98
CA PRO A 650 -18.20 19.45 -18.14
C PRO A 650 -18.11 20.95 -17.84
N GLY A 651 -18.50 21.38 -16.64
CA GLY A 651 -18.39 22.78 -16.19
C GLY A 651 -17.01 23.18 -15.66
N LEU A 652 -16.14 22.20 -15.35
CA LEU A 652 -14.83 22.42 -14.74
C LEU A 652 -13.68 22.48 -15.76
N TYR A 653 -13.91 22.08 -17.02
CA TYR A 653 -12.91 22.14 -18.09
C TYR A 653 -12.21 23.52 -18.27
N PRO A 654 -12.91 24.67 -18.18
CA PRO A 654 -12.26 25.98 -18.23
C PRO A 654 -11.23 26.20 -17.11
N SER A 655 -11.48 25.67 -15.91
CA SER A 655 -10.54 25.75 -14.77
C SER A 655 -9.26 24.93 -15.00
N PHE A 656 -9.33 23.85 -15.80
CA PHE A 656 -8.16 23.08 -16.25
C PHE A 656 -7.49 23.68 -17.51
N GLY A 657 -7.92 24.86 -17.97
CA GLY A 657 -7.37 25.58 -19.12
C GLY A 657 -7.90 25.12 -20.48
N PHE A 658 -9.07 24.48 -20.55
CA PHE A 658 -9.68 24.02 -21.81
C PHE A 658 -10.82 24.95 -22.29
N SER A 659 -10.92 25.11 -23.61
CA SER A 659 -12.01 25.81 -24.31
C SER A 659 -12.91 24.83 -25.07
N THR A 660 -14.16 25.21 -25.37
CA THR A 660 -15.05 24.50 -26.31
C THR A 660 -14.74 24.79 -27.79
N THR A 661 -13.73 25.61 -28.07
CA THR A 661 -13.23 25.91 -29.43
C THR A 661 -11.73 25.65 -29.51
N ALA A 662 -11.21 25.32 -30.70
CA ALA A 662 -9.77 25.25 -30.94
C ALA A 662 -9.07 26.59 -30.57
N PRO A 663 -7.77 26.57 -30.20
CA PRO A 663 -7.07 27.78 -29.76
C PRO A 663 -7.02 28.88 -30.85
N PRO A 664 -6.83 30.15 -30.46
CA PRO A 664 -6.72 31.27 -31.41
C PRO A 664 -5.66 31.01 -32.49
N GLY A 665 -6.00 31.34 -33.74
CA GLY A 665 -5.15 31.13 -34.92
C GLY A 665 -5.48 29.86 -35.72
N PHE A 666 -6.11 28.85 -35.12
CA PHE A 666 -6.49 27.62 -35.83
C PHE A 666 -7.83 27.79 -36.56
N ASN A 667 -7.81 27.73 -37.90
CA ASN A 667 -9.00 27.81 -38.74
C ASN A 667 -9.43 26.40 -39.14
N TYR A 668 -10.68 26.02 -38.87
CA TYR A 668 -11.17 24.67 -39.19
C TYR A 668 -11.29 24.45 -40.70
N THR A 669 -10.59 23.43 -41.20
CA THR A 669 -10.44 23.11 -42.61
C THR A 669 -10.79 21.62 -42.83
N PRO A 670 -12.09 21.28 -42.89
CA PRO A 670 -12.53 19.92 -43.21
C PRO A 670 -12.28 19.59 -44.69
N LEU A 671 -11.64 18.44 -44.96
CA LEU A 671 -11.35 17.95 -46.32
C LEU A 671 -12.15 16.66 -46.61
N THR A 672 -12.26 16.28 -47.88
CA THR A 672 -12.98 15.06 -48.30
C THR A 672 -12.19 14.35 -49.38
N VAL A 673 -11.44 13.33 -48.97
CA VAL A 673 -10.50 12.58 -49.81
C VAL A 673 -11.08 11.19 -50.04
N TYR A 674 -11.48 10.89 -51.27
CA TYR A 674 -12.18 9.67 -51.68
C TYR A 674 -13.38 9.33 -50.79
N SER A 675 -13.26 8.26 -49.99
CA SER A 675 -14.27 7.77 -49.05
C SER A 675 -14.02 8.20 -47.60
N THR A 676 -13.09 9.13 -47.37
CA THR A 676 -12.64 9.57 -46.04
C THR A 676 -12.90 11.06 -45.85
N ALA A 677 -13.18 11.48 -44.61
CA ALA A 677 -13.59 12.84 -44.29
C ALA A 677 -12.71 13.42 -43.15
N PRO A 678 -11.39 13.57 -43.34
CA PRO A 678 -10.48 14.06 -42.30
C PRO A 678 -10.81 15.49 -41.86
N SER A 679 -10.79 15.70 -40.55
CA SER A 679 -10.94 17.01 -39.90
C SER A 679 -9.56 17.61 -39.61
N THR A 680 -9.27 18.77 -40.19
CA THR A 680 -7.96 19.43 -40.09
C THR A 680 -8.12 20.90 -39.73
N TRP A 681 -7.03 21.59 -39.36
CA TRP A 681 -7.01 23.02 -39.09
C TRP A 681 -5.78 23.66 -39.70
N THR A 682 -5.91 24.82 -40.35
CA THR A 682 -4.76 25.62 -40.77
C THR A 682 -4.33 26.60 -39.69
N HIS A 683 -3.03 26.86 -39.60
CA HIS A 683 -2.43 27.84 -38.69
C HIS A 683 -1.38 28.69 -39.44
N SER A 684 -1.06 29.90 -38.97
CA SER A 684 -0.03 30.76 -39.60
C SER A 684 1.41 30.28 -39.38
N THR A 685 1.60 29.27 -38.54
CA THR A 685 2.91 28.83 -38.03
C THR A 685 2.94 27.31 -37.94
N SER A 686 3.88 26.69 -38.67
CA SER A 686 4.11 25.24 -38.63
C SER A 686 4.57 24.78 -37.24
N GLY A 687 4.19 23.57 -36.84
CA GLY A 687 4.47 22.99 -35.52
C GLY A 687 3.57 23.48 -34.39
N SER A 688 2.64 24.41 -34.66
CA SER A 688 1.64 24.81 -33.68
C SER A 688 0.65 23.69 -33.43
N ALA A 689 0.36 23.39 -32.16
CA ALA A 689 -0.43 22.23 -31.75
C ALA A 689 -1.51 22.54 -30.71
N PHE A 690 -2.50 21.66 -30.62
CA PHE A 690 -3.51 21.65 -29.56
C PHE A 690 -3.96 20.22 -29.23
N ASP A 691 -4.30 19.97 -27.97
CA ASP A 691 -4.92 18.74 -27.52
C ASP A 691 -6.45 18.84 -27.62
N THR A 692 -7.12 17.74 -27.98
CA THR A 692 -8.59 17.67 -28.00
C THR A 692 -9.14 16.30 -27.58
N PHE A 693 -10.31 16.31 -26.94
CA PHE A 693 -11.09 15.13 -26.58
C PHE A 693 -12.59 15.47 -26.43
N LEU A 694 -13.47 14.46 -26.45
CA LEU A 694 -14.90 14.63 -26.14
C LEU A 694 -15.10 14.95 -24.65
N SER A 695 -15.82 16.01 -24.30
CA SER A 695 -16.06 16.46 -22.92
C SER A 695 -16.80 15.43 -22.07
N THR A 696 -17.63 14.60 -22.70
CA THR A 696 -18.36 13.49 -22.08
C THR A 696 -18.26 12.27 -22.99
N VAL A 697 -18.25 11.08 -22.39
CA VAL A 697 -18.23 9.79 -23.10
C VAL A 697 -19.21 8.84 -22.42
N ASP A 698 -19.54 7.74 -23.07
CA ASP A 698 -20.35 6.66 -22.52
C ASP A 698 -19.87 5.28 -23.03
N THR A 699 -20.55 4.21 -22.65
CA THR A 699 -20.22 2.86 -23.12
C THR A 699 -20.36 2.72 -24.64
N GLY A 700 -21.35 3.36 -25.27
CA GLY A 700 -21.60 3.34 -26.71
C GLY A 700 -20.62 4.16 -27.57
N THR A 701 -19.91 5.12 -26.98
CA THR A 701 -18.93 5.98 -27.66
C THR A 701 -17.83 5.13 -28.29
N GLY A 702 -17.52 5.33 -29.58
CA GLY A 702 -16.52 4.54 -30.30
C GLY A 702 -15.14 4.59 -29.65
N ALA A 703 -14.41 3.46 -29.66
CA ALA A 703 -13.14 3.31 -28.93
C ALA A 703 -12.12 4.42 -29.25
N THR A 704 -11.91 4.73 -30.53
CA THR A 704 -11.02 5.82 -30.97
C THR A 704 -11.46 7.19 -30.43
N GLN A 705 -12.77 7.47 -30.43
CA GLN A 705 -13.33 8.75 -29.93
C GLN A 705 -13.30 8.87 -28.40
N LYS A 706 -13.14 7.76 -27.67
CA LYS A 706 -12.83 7.77 -26.22
C LYS A 706 -11.40 8.23 -25.92
N LEU A 707 -10.49 8.26 -26.88
CA LEU A 707 -9.12 8.76 -26.68
C LEU A 707 -9.06 10.30 -26.69
N LEU A 708 -7.88 10.83 -26.35
CA LEU A 708 -7.47 12.20 -26.72
C LEU A 708 -6.58 12.16 -27.95
N ALA A 709 -6.46 13.27 -28.65
CA ALA A 709 -5.42 13.45 -29.67
C ALA A 709 -4.83 14.85 -29.62
N THR A 710 -3.52 14.94 -29.82
CA THR A 710 -2.82 16.20 -30.11
C THR A 710 -2.85 16.44 -31.60
N TYR A 711 -3.59 17.45 -32.04
CA TYR A 711 -3.50 17.97 -33.41
C TYR A 711 -2.24 18.85 -33.53
N SER A 712 -1.48 18.69 -34.61
CA SER A 712 -0.36 19.58 -34.94
C SER A 712 -0.44 20.01 -36.40
N TYR A 713 -0.33 21.31 -36.66
CA TYR A 713 -0.35 21.85 -38.01
C TYR A 713 1.05 21.84 -38.64
N SER A 714 1.14 21.28 -39.85
CA SER A 714 2.29 21.42 -40.72
C SER A 714 1.81 21.56 -42.18
N PRO A 715 2.38 22.48 -42.97
CA PRO A 715 2.05 22.65 -44.39
C PRO A 715 2.77 21.63 -45.29
N SER A 716 3.69 20.82 -44.74
CA SER A 716 4.54 19.91 -45.53
C SER A 716 4.50 18.44 -45.06
N THR A 717 3.90 18.16 -43.91
CA THR A 717 3.83 16.82 -43.29
C THR A 717 2.57 16.66 -42.42
N GLY A 718 2.27 15.45 -41.99
CA GLY A 718 1.17 15.17 -41.06
C GLY A 718 -0.22 15.31 -41.69
N LEU A 719 -1.26 15.26 -40.84
CA LEU A 719 -2.65 15.11 -41.27
C LEU A 719 -3.13 16.22 -42.22
N TYR A 720 -2.72 17.48 -42.01
CA TYR A 720 -3.09 18.57 -42.95
C TYR A 720 -2.49 18.35 -44.34
N ALA A 721 -1.16 18.37 -44.44
CA ALA A 721 -0.47 18.40 -45.74
C ALA A 721 -0.72 17.14 -46.58
N TRP A 722 -0.81 15.97 -45.94
CA TRP A 722 -1.11 14.72 -46.64
C TRP A 722 -2.56 14.66 -47.12
N SER A 723 -3.53 15.13 -46.34
CA SER A 723 -4.92 15.22 -46.79
C SER A 723 -5.12 16.28 -47.87
N GLU A 724 -4.52 17.47 -47.73
CA GLU A 724 -4.67 18.57 -48.70
C GLU A 724 -4.04 18.22 -50.05
N CYS A 725 -2.85 17.61 -50.05
CA CYS A 725 -2.22 17.10 -51.25
C CYS A 725 -3.09 16.05 -51.96
N ALA A 726 -3.74 15.17 -51.21
CA ALA A 726 -4.61 14.13 -51.78
C ALA A 726 -5.95 14.70 -52.31
N ASP A 727 -6.61 15.59 -51.55
CA ASP A 727 -7.82 16.33 -51.93
C ASP A 727 -7.59 17.11 -53.24
N TYR A 728 -6.48 17.85 -53.31
CA TYR A 728 -6.07 18.58 -54.51
C TYR A 728 -5.86 17.66 -55.72
N TRP A 729 -5.05 16.61 -55.60
CA TRP A 729 -4.72 15.75 -56.74
C TRP A 729 -5.89 14.85 -57.18
N GLU A 730 -6.75 14.40 -56.27
CA GLU A 730 -8.02 13.76 -56.62
C GLU A 730 -8.89 14.71 -57.46
N GLY A 731 -9.04 15.96 -57.01
CA GLY A 731 -9.75 17.01 -57.75
C GLY A 731 -9.16 17.27 -59.14
N GLN A 732 -7.83 17.36 -59.28
CA GLN A 732 -7.18 17.56 -60.58
C GLN A 732 -7.37 16.35 -61.51
N LEU A 733 -7.22 15.11 -61.02
CA LEU A 733 -7.41 13.91 -61.83
C LEU A 733 -8.87 13.75 -62.28
N GLN A 734 -9.83 14.02 -61.39
CA GLN A 734 -11.25 13.95 -61.72
C GLN A 734 -11.65 15.05 -62.74
N ALA A 735 -11.12 16.28 -62.59
CA ALA A 735 -11.30 17.34 -63.57
C ALA A 735 -10.70 16.97 -64.94
N PHE A 736 -9.50 16.39 -64.95
CA PHE A 736 -8.84 15.91 -66.17
C PHE A 736 -9.65 14.82 -66.87
N TYR A 737 -10.15 13.82 -66.13
CA TYR A 737 -11.03 12.78 -66.67
C TYR A 737 -12.33 13.37 -67.24
N ASN A 738 -12.98 14.29 -66.51
CA ASN A 738 -14.22 14.93 -66.95
C ASN A 738 -14.04 15.73 -68.25
N ALA A 739 -12.84 16.30 -68.49
CA ALA A 739 -12.53 17.07 -69.69
C ALA A 739 -12.02 16.23 -70.87
N ASN A 740 -11.32 15.11 -70.62
CA ASN A 740 -10.57 14.36 -71.65
C ASN A 740 -10.99 12.89 -71.82
N GLY A 741 -11.83 12.34 -70.93
CA GLY A 741 -12.13 10.92 -70.84
C GLY A 741 -10.96 10.09 -70.29
N ASN A 742 -11.02 8.77 -70.44
CA ASN A 742 -10.02 7.85 -69.88
C ASN A 742 -8.74 7.73 -70.75
N ILE A 743 -8.10 8.86 -71.06
CA ILE A 743 -6.82 8.88 -71.78
C ILE A 743 -5.63 8.67 -70.83
N SER A 744 -4.49 8.24 -71.37
CA SER A 744 -3.26 8.05 -70.61
C SER A 744 -2.56 9.36 -70.29
N ILE A 745 -2.19 9.56 -69.04
CA ILE A 745 -1.29 10.62 -68.60
C ILE A 745 0.17 10.14 -68.57
N SER A 746 1.09 11.05 -68.86
CA SER A 746 2.53 10.87 -68.65
C SER A 746 2.87 10.71 -67.16
N PRO A 747 4.09 10.22 -66.81
CA PRO A 747 4.54 10.16 -65.43
C PRO A 747 4.38 11.49 -64.69
N ILE A 748 3.69 11.44 -63.54
CA ILE A 748 3.42 12.59 -62.67
C ILE A 748 3.56 12.15 -61.20
N ASP A 749 4.15 13.01 -60.37
CA ASP A 749 4.32 12.75 -58.95
C ASP A 749 3.13 13.31 -58.16
N LEU A 750 2.38 12.42 -57.52
CA LEU A 750 1.22 12.73 -56.68
C LEU A 750 1.57 12.38 -55.24
N CYS A 751 1.71 13.40 -54.39
CA CYS A 751 2.09 13.26 -52.97
C CYS A 751 3.28 12.31 -52.75
N ASN A 752 4.42 12.63 -53.39
CA ASN A 752 5.69 11.91 -53.32
C ASN A 752 5.71 10.48 -53.89
N GLN A 753 4.73 10.10 -54.72
CA GLN A 753 4.72 8.85 -55.48
C GLN A 753 4.42 9.11 -56.97
N THR A 754 5.21 8.54 -57.87
CA THR A 754 5.00 8.64 -59.33
C THR A 754 3.90 7.69 -59.81
N PHE A 755 2.99 8.18 -60.65
CA PHE A 755 1.95 7.41 -61.33
C PHE A 755 1.94 7.70 -62.84
N SER A 756 1.40 6.79 -63.66
CA SER A 756 1.23 6.99 -65.11
C SER A 756 0.20 6.02 -65.72
N GLY A 757 -0.26 6.29 -66.93
CA GLY A 757 -1.24 5.46 -67.64
C GLY A 757 -2.66 6.08 -67.66
N PRO A 758 -3.71 5.31 -68.02
CA PRO A 758 -5.08 5.82 -68.13
C PRO A 758 -5.54 6.49 -66.84
N VAL A 759 -6.14 7.68 -66.92
CA VAL A 759 -6.47 8.48 -65.73
C VAL A 759 -7.37 7.74 -64.71
N LEU A 760 -8.32 6.89 -65.14
CA LEU A 760 -9.10 6.08 -64.20
C LEU A 760 -8.25 5.02 -63.48
N THR A 761 -7.22 4.49 -64.13
CA THR A 761 -6.23 3.60 -63.50
C THR A 761 -5.39 4.37 -62.49
N VAL A 762 -4.97 5.60 -62.81
CA VAL A 762 -4.21 6.45 -61.89
C VAL A 762 -5.04 6.86 -60.68
N ILE A 763 -6.31 7.24 -60.85
CA ILE A 763 -7.25 7.52 -59.75
C ILE A 763 -7.37 6.30 -58.82
N SER A 764 -7.57 5.11 -59.38
CA SER A 764 -7.65 3.85 -58.61
C SER A 764 -6.34 3.52 -57.87
N GLN A 765 -5.19 3.72 -58.51
CA GLN A 765 -3.87 3.51 -57.90
C GLN A 765 -3.56 4.54 -56.81
N PHE A 766 -3.94 5.80 -57.00
CA PHE A 766 -3.74 6.87 -56.02
C PHE A 766 -4.70 6.73 -54.83
N GLN A 767 -5.94 6.28 -55.04
CA GLN A 767 -6.85 5.87 -53.95
C GLN A 767 -6.28 4.68 -53.16
N SER A 768 -5.64 3.72 -53.83
CA SER A 768 -4.94 2.62 -53.16
C SER A 768 -3.74 3.11 -52.35
N TYR A 769 -2.95 4.04 -52.89
CA TYR A 769 -1.81 4.67 -52.19
C TYR A 769 -2.26 5.50 -50.98
N TRP A 770 -3.35 6.24 -51.09
CA TRP A 770 -3.99 6.96 -49.98
C TRP A 770 -4.35 6.01 -48.82
N ASN A 771 -5.16 4.97 -49.12
CA ASN A 771 -5.66 4.05 -48.11
C ASN A 771 -4.60 3.10 -47.54
N ASN A 772 -3.64 2.65 -48.36
CA ASN A 772 -2.69 1.59 -47.99
C ASN A 772 -1.26 2.09 -47.71
N THR A 773 -0.96 3.39 -47.91
CA THR A 773 0.38 3.94 -47.65
C THR A 773 0.36 5.31 -46.97
N ILE A 774 -0.41 6.29 -47.47
CA ILE A 774 -0.44 7.62 -46.84
C ILE A 774 -1.09 7.54 -45.45
N ILE A 775 -2.31 7.02 -45.35
CA ILE A 775 -3.00 6.88 -44.05
C ILE A 775 -2.19 6.00 -43.08
N PRO A 776 -1.76 4.76 -43.42
CA PRO A 776 -1.14 3.88 -42.42
C PRO A 776 0.29 4.28 -42.06
N SER A 777 1.08 4.76 -43.03
CA SER A 777 2.54 4.92 -42.87
C SER A 777 3.03 6.37 -42.83
N GLN A 778 2.26 7.35 -43.34
CA GLN A 778 2.65 8.77 -43.36
C GLN A 778 1.85 9.65 -42.38
N ILE A 779 0.64 9.20 -41.99
CA ILE A 779 -0.23 9.85 -40.98
C ILE A 779 -0.35 8.99 -39.71
N GLY A 780 -0.45 7.67 -39.86
CA GLY A 780 -0.77 6.71 -38.81
C GLY A 780 -2.27 6.41 -38.75
N GLN A 781 -2.64 5.13 -38.93
CA GLN A 781 -4.04 4.69 -39.08
C GLN A 781 -4.95 5.16 -37.93
N THR A 782 -4.59 4.87 -36.68
CA THR A 782 -5.39 5.24 -35.49
C THR A 782 -5.54 6.76 -35.33
N TYR A 783 -4.51 7.53 -35.70
CA TYR A 783 -4.51 8.99 -35.65
C TYR A 783 -5.42 9.58 -36.74
N PHE A 784 -5.40 9.00 -37.95
CA PHE A 784 -6.35 9.36 -39.00
C PHE A 784 -7.80 9.03 -38.63
N ASP A 785 -8.04 7.79 -38.18
CA ASP A 785 -9.37 7.33 -37.71
C ASP A 785 -9.90 8.14 -36.52
N TYR A 786 -9.04 8.81 -35.77
CA TYR A 786 -9.46 9.75 -34.72
C TYR A 786 -10.14 10.99 -35.31
N PHE A 787 -9.59 11.57 -36.37
CA PHE A 787 -10.05 12.84 -36.96
C PHE A 787 -11.01 12.68 -38.16
N ASP A 788 -11.20 11.47 -38.69
CA ASP A 788 -12.17 11.21 -39.75
C ASP A 788 -13.63 11.34 -39.25
N ARG A 789 -14.40 12.22 -39.90
CA ARG A 789 -15.84 12.40 -39.62
C ARG A 789 -16.64 11.12 -39.91
N ASN A 790 -16.19 10.32 -40.88
CA ASN A 790 -16.78 9.02 -41.19
C ASN A 790 -16.49 7.95 -40.12
N LYS A 791 -15.59 8.24 -39.16
CA LYS A 791 -15.28 7.44 -37.97
C LYS A 791 -15.80 8.08 -36.67
N GLY A 792 -16.71 9.05 -36.80
CA GLY A 792 -17.38 9.69 -35.67
C GLY A 792 -16.71 10.95 -35.12
N PHE A 793 -15.69 11.52 -35.77
CA PHE A 793 -15.18 12.82 -35.36
C PHE A 793 -16.23 13.92 -35.57
N THR A 794 -16.48 14.69 -34.51
CA THR A 794 -17.26 15.93 -34.53
C THR A 794 -16.53 16.99 -33.70
N THR A 795 -16.66 18.27 -34.07
CA THR A 795 -16.20 19.41 -33.26
C THR A 795 -17.15 19.75 -32.12
N THR A 796 -18.40 19.27 -32.17
CA THR A 796 -19.41 19.51 -31.14
C THR A 796 -19.19 18.59 -29.94
N GLY A 797 -19.33 19.10 -28.71
CA GLY A 797 -19.08 18.32 -27.49
C GLY A 797 -17.60 18.00 -27.26
N ARG A 798 -16.68 18.70 -27.95
CA ARG A 798 -15.24 18.62 -27.69
C ARG A 798 -14.74 19.78 -26.85
N VAL A 799 -13.64 19.50 -26.15
CA VAL A 799 -12.79 20.50 -25.53
C VAL A 799 -11.40 20.51 -26.16
N TYR A 800 -10.69 21.62 -26.00
CA TYR A 800 -9.47 21.97 -26.70
C TYR A 800 -8.51 22.76 -25.79
N ARG A 801 -7.20 22.51 -25.87
CA ARG A 801 -6.17 23.28 -25.15
C ARG A 801 -4.89 23.39 -25.97
N THR A 802 -4.22 24.54 -25.93
CA THR A 802 -2.93 24.75 -26.62
C THR A 802 -1.87 23.77 -26.14
N THR A 803 -1.03 23.29 -27.06
CA THR A 803 0.07 22.36 -26.77
C THR A 803 1.40 22.98 -27.22
N PRO A 804 2.44 23.04 -26.36
CA PRO A 804 2.48 22.59 -24.97
C PRO A 804 1.53 23.39 -24.04
N ALA A 805 1.07 22.73 -22.99
CA ALA A 805 0.28 23.36 -21.93
C ALA A 805 1.17 24.27 -21.04
N ALA A 806 0.55 25.04 -20.16
CA ALA A 806 1.28 25.83 -19.17
C ALA A 806 2.00 24.92 -18.15
N ASN A 807 3.15 25.37 -17.65
CA ASN A 807 4.04 24.62 -16.73
C ASN A 807 3.40 24.26 -15.37
N ASP A 808 2.22 24.80 -15.08
CA ASP A 808 1.42 24.61 -13.87
C ASP A 808 0.04 23.97 -14.16
N ALA A 809 -0.23 23.54 -15.39
CA ALA A 809 -1.47 22.87 -15.77
C ALA A 809 -1.35 21.34 -15.63
N HIS A 810 -2.42 20.67 -15.17
CA HIS A 810 -2.48 19.20 -15.19
C HIS A 810 -2.44 18.66 -16.62
N ASP A 811 -1.78 17.52 -16.81
CA ASP A 811 -1.68 16.84 -18.10
C ASP A 811 -3.06 16.50 -18.68
N THR A 812 -3.17 16.56 -20.01
CA THR A 812 -4.42 16.24 -20.72
C THR A 812 -4.82 14.79 -20.47
N LEU A 813 -3.84 13.88 -20.34
CA LEU A 813 -4.05 12.49 -19.93
C LEU A 813 -4.72 12.38 -18.56
N THR A 814 -4.26 13.12 -17.55
CA THR A 814 -4.85 13.11 -16.20
C THR A 814 -6.32 13.54 -16.21
N VAL A 815 -6.63 14.64 -16.90
CA VAL A 815 -8.00 15.15 -17.03
C VAL A 815 -8.91 14.17 -17.81
N VAL A 816 -8.35 13.46 -18.79
CA VAL A 816 -9.05 12.43 -19.58
C VAL A 816 -9.26 11.13 -18.79
N SER A 817 -8.33 10.75 -17.91
CA SER A 817 -8.50 9.64 -16.98
C SER A 817 -9.60 9.91 -15.96
N ILE A 818 -9.62 11.11 -15.36
CA ILE A 818 -10.72 11.56 -14.47
C ILE A 818 -12.06 11.51 -15.23
N ARG A 819 -12.11 12.04 -16.47
CA ARG A 819 -13.30 11.95 -17.32
C ARG A 819 -13.75 10.49 -17.51
N ASN A 820 -12.83 9.56 -17.79
CA ASN A 820 -13.16 8.17 -18.04
C ASN A 820 -13.65 7.43 -16.78
N ASP A 821 -13.00 7.61 -15.63
CA ASP A 821 -13.37 6.95 -14.37
C ASP A 821 -14.71 7.44 -13.81
N LEU A 822 -15.09 8.69 -14.10
CA LEU A 822 -16.44 9.21 -13.86
C LEU A 822 -17.45 8.70 -14.90
N ASN A 823 -17.14 8.77 -16.19
CA ASN A 823 -18.15 8.57 -17.25
C ASN A 823 -18.42 7.13 -17.66
N LEU A 824 -17.42 6.24 -17.60
CA LEU A 824 -17.53 4.85 -18.05
C LEU A 824 -17.90 3.87 -16.91
N ARG A 825 -18.21 4.42 -15.73
CA ARG A 825 -18.56 3.69 -14.51
C ARG A 825 -20.04 3.31 -14.48
N ASP A 826 -20.33 2.12 -13.96
CA ASP A 826 -21.69 1.76 -13.57
C ASP A 826 -22.07 2.47 -12.28
N ILE A 827 -22.74 3.62 -12.43
CA ILE A 827 -23.25 4.45 -11.34
C ILE A 827 -24.41 3.81 -10.56
N ALA A 828 -24.95 2.66 -11.00
CA ALA A 828 -25.90 1.87 -10.21
C ALA A 828 -25.21 0.96 -9.18
N GLN A 829 -23.87 0.80 -9.27
CA GLN A 829 -23.06 0.05 -8.29
C GLN A 829 -22.15 0.96 -7.46
N SER A 830 -21.53 1.98 -8.07
CA SER A 830 -20.65 2.89 -7.35
C SER A 830 -20.53 4.24 -8.04
N TRP A 831 -20.41 5.31 -7.26
CA TRP A 831 -20.17 6.66 -7.79
C TRP A 831 -18.90 7.27 -7.19
N ILE A 832 -18.36 8.31 -7.85
CA ILE A 832 -17.06 8.90 -7.51
C ILE A 832 -17.14 10.43 -7.49
N GLU A 833 -16.40 11.02 -6.55
CA GLU A 833 -16.00 12.42 -6.57
C GLU A 833 -14.49 12.55 -6.38
N TYR A 834 -13.91 13.58 -7.01
CA TYR A 834 -12.53 14.00 -6.83
C TYR A 834 -12.48 15.32 -6.06
N LEU A 835 -11.38 15.58 -5.37
CA LEU A 835 -10.95 16.92 -4.96
C LEU A 835 -9.56 17.15 -5.57
N ILE A 836 -9.46 18.11 -6.48
CA ILE A 836 -8.25 18.36 -7.27
C ILE A 836 -8.08 19.88 -7.45
N PRO A 837 -6.91 20.48 -7.15
CA PRO A 837 -6.68 21.88 -7.46
C PRO A 837 -6.76 22.12 -8.99
N SER A 838 -7.05 23.34 -9.42
CA SER A 838 -7.12 23.68 -10.84
C SER A 838 -5.75 23.67 -11.55
N LYS A 839 -4.66 23.52 -10.80
CA LYS A 839 -3.26 23.65 -11.20
C LYS A 839 -2.38 22.72 -10.36
N LEU A 840 -1.23 22.35 -10.92
CA LEU A 840 -0.17 21.64 -10.21
C LEU A 840 0.35 22.44 -9.01
N THR A 841 0.73 21.75 -7.94
CA THR A 841 1.51 22.32 -6.83
C THR A 841 2.93 22.57 -7.30
N THR A 842 3.28 23.82 -7.58
CA THR A 842 4.58 24.16 -8.20
C THR A 842 5.51 24.92 -7.26
N GLY A 843 6.81 24.64 -7.38
CA GLY A 843 7.91 25.31 -6.69
C GLY A 843 9.12 25.47 -7.60
N ALA A 844 10.31 25.74 -7.02
CA ALA A 844 11.53 25.92 -7.80
C ALA A 844 12.02 24.62 -8.46
N THR A 845 12.00 23.50 -7.73
CA THR A 845 12.45 22.17 -8.18
C THR A 845 11.31 21.20 -8.51
N TYR A 846 10.10 21.42 -7.97
CA TYR A 846 9.00 20.45 -8.03
C TYR A 846 7.71 20.94 -8.72
N ARG A 847 6.86 19.98 -9.14
CA ARG A 847 5.54 20.19 -9.76
C ARG A 847 4.63 19.00 -9.47
N PHE A 848 3.90 18.99 -8.37
CA PHE A 848 3.04 17.85 -8.03
C PHE A 848 1.64 17.97 -8.64
N SER A 849 1.16 16.89 -9.27
CA SER A 849 -0.26 16.67 -9.49
C SER A 849 -0.79 15.94 -8.25
N VAL A 850 -1.54 16.66 -7.43
CA VAL A 850 -2.22 16.13 -6.24
C VAL A 850 -3.73 16.04 -6.46
N MET A 851 -4.35 14.95 -6.00
CA MET A 851 -5.80 14.83 -5.95
C MET A 851 -6.24 13.82 -4.89
N ILE A 852 -7.47 13.99 -4.40
CA ILE A 852 -8.15 13.02 -3.56
C ILE A 852 -9.27 12.42 -4.39
N ARG A 853 -9.37 11.09 -4.41
CA ARG A 853 -10.41 10.37 -5.15
C ARG A 853 -11.24 9.56 -4.16
N LYS A 854 -12.53 9.87 -4.06
CA LYS A 854 -13.48 9.18 -3.17
C LYS A 854 -14.41 8.30 -3.98
N ARG A 855 -14.58 7.04 -3.57
CA ARG A 855 -15.56 6.10 -4.13
C ARG A 855 -16.60 5.76 -3.07
N TYR A 856 -17.86 5.89 -3.47
CA TYR A 856 -19.01 5.51 -2.66
C TYR A 856 -19.70 4.27 -3.26
N ASP A 857 -20.32 3.47 -2.40
CA ASP A 857 -21.32 2.48 -2.82
C ASP A 857 -22.61 3.19 -3.28
N ALA A 858 -23.32 2.66 -4.27
CA ALA A 858 -24.53 3.30 -4.80
C ALA A 858 -25.83 2.93 -4.04
N ALA A 859 -25.84 1.84 -3.26
CA ALA A 859 -27.01 1.34 -2.56
C ALA A 859 -27.06 1.81 -1.09
N SER A 860 -25.94 1.78 -0.37
CA SER A 860 -25.86 2.33 1.00
C SER A 860 -25.43 3.79 1.05
N ASN A 861 -24.76 4.29 -0.01
CA ASN A 861 -24.06 5.58 -0.03
C ASN A 861 -22.89 5.67 0.96
N ASP A 862 -22.30 4.54 1.34
CA ASP A 862 -21.09 4.48 2.19
C ASP A 862 -19.82 4.82 1.40
N LEU A 863 -18.88 5.51 2.04
CA LEU A 863 -17.57 5.91 1.51
C LEU A 863 -16.58 4.74 1.55
N VAL A 864 -16.82 3.73 0.72
CA VAL A 864 -16.08 2.45 0.74
C VAL A 864 -14.60 2.53 0.38
N SER A 865 -14.11 3.64 -0.20
CA SER A 865 -12.69 3.82 -0.51
C SER A 865 -12.33 5.29 -0.74
N MET A 866 -11.14 5.68 -0.28
CA MET A 866 -10.46 6.92 -0.68
C MET A 866 -9.06 6.60 -1.20
N SER A 867 -8.59 7.42 -2.14
CA SER A 867 -7.19 7.44 -2.60
C SER A 867 -6.66 8.85 -2.44
N MET A 868 -5.54 8.98 -1.73
CA MET A 868 -4.77 10.21 -1.59
C MET A 868 -3.62 10.09 -2.60
N GLU A 869 -3.68 10.86 -3.69
CA GLU A 869 -2.80 10.69 -4.84
C GLU A 869 -1.85 11.90 -4.96
N ILE A 870 -0.55 11.64 -5.01
CA ILE A 870 0.50 12.61 -5.34
C ILE A 870 1.44 12.01 -6.40
N ALA A 871 1.71 12.76 -7.47
CA ALA A 871 2.66 12.39 -8.52
C ALA A 871 3.47 13.61 -8.97
N ASN A 872 4.79 13.51 -9.09
CA ASN A 872 5.59 14.60 -9.64
C ASN A 872 5.44 14.62 -11.17
N ARG A 873 5.15 15.80 -11.71
CA ARG A 873 5.03 16.15 -13.13
C ARG A 873 6.16 17.11 -13.57
N SER A 874 7.19 17.25 -12.75
CA SER A 874 8.46 17.78 -13.20
C SER A 874 9.06 16.84 -14.24
N LEU A 875 10.00 17.33 -15.03
CA LEU A 875 10.95 16.46 -15.75
C LEU A 875 12.02 15.94 -14.76
N SER A 876 11.56 15.49 -13.58
CA SER A 876 12.29 15.02 -12.41
C SER A 876 11.35 14.21 -11.48
N ALA A 877 11.89 13.32 -10.65
CA ALA A 877 11.30 12.12 -10.06
C ALA A 877 10.04 12.26 -9.18
N GLY A 878 9.21 11.21 -9.20
CA GLY A 878 7.94 11.09 -8.47
C GLY A 878 8.08 10.68 -7.00
N GLY A 879 7.25 11.32 -6.17
CA GLY A 879 7.08 11.02 -4.75
C GLY A 879 6.66 12.25 -3.95
N GLY A 880 6.19 12.06 -2.70
CA GLY A 880 6.42 13.05 -1.66
C GLY A 880 7.93 13.25 -1.49
N TYR A 881 8.34 14.50 -1.26
CA TYR A 881 9.69 14.95 -1.61
C TYR A 881 10.22 15.93 -0.56
N VAL A 882 11.40 15.62 -0.02
CA VAL A 882 12.24 16.54 0.75
C VAL A 882 13.03 17.39 -0.26
N GLY A 883 12.83 18.71 -0.23
CA GLY A 883 13.33 19.60 -1.28
C GLY A 883 14.66 20.29 -0.96
N LEU A 884 15.77 19.80 -1.53
CA LEU A 884 17.04 20.55 -1.60
C LEU A 884 17.18 21.34 -2.92
N PRO A 885 17.82 22.53 -2.92
CA PRO A 885 17.83 23.44 -4.07
C PRO A 885 18.96 23.16 -5.08
N GLY A 886 18.87 22.05 -5.83
CA GLY A 886 19.80 21.79 -6.95
C GLY A 886 19.58 20.46 -7.69
N ALA A 887 19.88 20.45 -8.99
CA ALA A 887 19.76 19.30 -9.90
C ALA A 887 18.34 18.71 -10.11
N ALA A 888 18.22 17.68 -10.96
CA ALA A 888 16.97 17.07 -11.42
C ALA A 888 17.18 15.75 -12.22
N ALA A 889 16.79 14.60 -11.65
CA ALA A 889 16.74 13.29 -12.31
C ALA A 889 15.29 12.75 -12.41
N ALA A 890 14.92 12.02 -13.47
CA ALA A 890 13.51 11.80 -13.87
C ALA A 890 12.93 10.39 -13.66
N ALA A 891 11.75 10.32 -12.99
CA ALA A 891 11.01 9.07 -12.76
C ALA A 891 9.51 9.27 -12.34
N ASP A 892 8.60 9.57 -13.29
CA ASP A 892 7.23 9.01 -13.34
C ASP A 892 6.60 9.32 -14.71
N ASN A 893 6.91 8.46 -15.70
CA ASN A 893 6.26 8.48 -17.00
C ASN A 893 6.27 7.08 -17.60
N THR A 894 5.34 6.23 -17.16
CA THR A 894 5.08 4.97 -17.89
C THR A 894 4.50 5.31 -19.26
N LYS A 895 5.31 5.14 -20.31
CA LYS A 895 4.82 5.07 -21.69
C LYS A 895 3.95 3.82 -21.84
N GLN A 896 2.67 3.92 -21.50
CA GLN A 896 1.68 2.99 -22.01
C GLN A 896 1.56 3.20 -23.53
N GLY A 897 1.54 2.10 -24.29
CA GLY A 897 1.67 2.11 -25.74
C GLY A 897 0.43 2.61 -26.49
N ASN A 898 0.60 2.75 -27.81
CA ASN A 898 -0.45 3.08 -28.79
C ASN A 898 -1.59 2.05 -28.81
#